data_AF-A0A7C4FS76-F1
#
_entry.id   AF-A0A7C4FS76-F1
#
_cell.length_a   1.000
_cell.length_b   1.000
_cell.length_c   1.000
_cell.angle_alpha   90.00
_cell.angle_beta   90.00
_cell.angle_gamma   90.00
#
_symmetry.space_group_name_H-M   'P 1'
#
loop_
_entity.id
_entity.type
_entity.pdbx_description
1 polymer ?
#
loop_
_entity_poly.entity_id
_entity_poly.type
_entity_poly.pdbx_seq_one_letter_code
_entity_poly.pdbx_strand_id
1 'polypeptide(L)'
;MPIAPRIIVEVFRDPGFRGKKVTILDSVSDTTLIGCNDMISSIKVYRGPGFDAAPNFKAIFYEHPNFTGRRIVLSPGFYPNIHDIPYSFGDIISSIQFMPSLVQTGPDYGVVPIIVELYQDRDLQGTKGTVLKDVSDMRDIGLDRTVSSIKITRGPNFPPTGCRVIFFEQPNFEGASFTMGLGRLEFQKYILDLHTHPQRFGDVISSVKIAPTGIFNVLVVVGDTRTVEPAILAGFKDIDGNRFNFNTVVINPNPGNYGNPDGAISLNTLDLSEYDIIWFTWNAPGHDKQYFLETSEAVIRDFVTAGGTVWASAMDDNVNENGTWRGNWLPVETHPIKVVGSEDANVTITQAGIASGLFSYPNKVDPNVLITDDHWVTDDPIYRVLATRRAVIRVLIVVGDNRTREHEILSSFTILAGNNFSFDTVMVNPNMENFGHEKITRLSSIDLTQYDVIWFTWNSTGHDREYFIADADVLIKNFVARGGVVWASAMDDNILEGRGWRGTWMPIEIYPARVAKSKDSGILITAFGNTSGLFSSPNRINVDSIITDQHWITNDRAYQRFAIRRDNNDSVGIQLRWGAGFYVSFAIDTRDVERSELARPLLQNALNYIASLVKLKGEYVSFQLKWGKGHYVTFALDSRDPARGQVAKPLIQNALYYLAGLAWQTSPRQLHGFRREVMTHSMEY
;
A
#
# COMPACT_ATOMS: atom_id res chain seq x y z
N MET A 1 -8.32 38.55 21.58
CA MET A 1 -8.78 38.66 20.18
C MET A 1 -9.73 37.50 19.89
N PRO A 2 -10.82 37.67 19.14
CA PRO A 2 -11.62 36.54 18.71
C PRO A 2 -10.74 35.59 17.87
N ILE A 3 -10.75 34.31 18.24
CA ILE A 3 -10.02 33.27 17.52
C ILE A 3 -10.65 33.16 16.14
N ALA A 4 -9.90 33.45 15.08
CA ALA A 4 -10.40 33.28 13.72
C ALA A 4 -10.79 31.81 13.50
N PRO A 5 -11.95 31.51 12.88
CA PRO A 5 -12.39 30.14 12.69
C PRO A 5 -11.36 29.38 11.85
N ARG A 6 -10.95 28.20 12.33
CA ARG A 6 -9.96 27.37 11.65
C ARG A 6 -10.56 26.63 10.46
N ILE A 7 -11.78 26.16 10.61
CA ILE A 7 -12.58 25.55 9.55
C ILE A 7 -13.96 26.18 9.54
N ILE A 8 -14.57 26.23 8.35
CA ILE A 8 -15.93 26.70 8.15
C ILE A 8 -16.67 25.55 7.49
N VAL A 9 -17.75 25.08 8.10
CA VAL A 9 -18.54 23.97 7.55
C VAL A 9 -19.87 24.49 7.05
N GLU A 10 -20.25 24.12 5.84
CA GLU A 10 -21.63 24.24 5.36
C GLU A 10 -22.25 22.86 5.27
N VAL A 11 -23.36 22.65 5.96
CA VAL A 11 -24.17 21.43 5.87
C VAL A 11 -25.45 21.70 5.10
N PHE A 12 -25.88 20.71 4.34
CA PHE A 12 -27.02 20.80 3.44
C PHE A 12 -27.96 19.62 3.68
N ARG A 13 -29.27 19.92 3.68
CA ARG A 13 -30.30 18.91 3.92
C ARG A 13 -30.31 17.83 2.85
N ASP A 14 -30.14 18.21 1.60
CA ASP A 14 -30.30 17.29 0.47
C ASP A 14 -28.93 17.00 -0.17
N PRO A 15 -28.73 15.84 -0.83
CA PRO A 15 -27.53 15.57 -1.62
C PRO A 15 -27.31 16.60 -2.74
N GLY A 16 -26.04 16.82 -3.07
CA GLY A 16 -25.58 17.75 -4.10
C GLY A 16 -25.57 19.21 -3.66
N PHE A 17 -25.44 19.46 -2.35
CA PHE A 17 -25.44 20.81 -1.75
C PHE A 17 -26.77 21.57 -1.96
N ARG A 18 -27.88 20.85 -1.85
CA ARG A 18 -29.23 21.38 -2.08
C ARG A 18 -30.05 21.40 -0.78
N GLY A 19 -31.20 22.07 -0.83
CA GLY A 19 -32.08 22.19 0.32
C GLY A 19 -31.59 23.20 1.36
N LYS A 20 -32.05 23.03 2.59
CA LYS A 20 -31.71 23.90 3.72
C LYS A 20 -30.19 23.86 3.95
N LYS A 21 -29.55 25.04 3.99
CA LYS A 21 -28.12 25.22 4.27
C LYS A 21 -27.92 25.81 5.65
N VAL A 22 -26.95 25.29 6.41
CA VAL A 22 -26.46 25.92 7.63
C VAL A 22 -24.94 26.04 7.59
N THR A 23 -24.44 27.21 7.95
CA THR A 23 -23.00 27.49 8.08
C THR A 23 -22.60 27.43 9.55
N ILE A 24 -21.53 26.69 9.85
CA ILE A 24 -21.07 26.34 11.19
C ILE A 24 -19.61 26.82 11.31
N LEU A 25 -19.35 27.61 12.35
CA LEU A 25 -18.04 28.24 12.60
C LEU A 25 -17.34 27.69 13.85
N ASP A 26 -18.06 26.94 14.69
CA ASP A 26 -17.55 26.29 15.90
C ASP A 26 -18.29 24.96 16.14
N SER A 27 -17.79 24.16 17.09
CA SER A 27 -18.39 22.88 17.46
C SER A 27 -19.84 23.05 17.93
N VAL A 28 -20.70 22.15 17.48
CA VAL A 28 -22.12 22.07 17.81
C VAL A 28 -22.37 20.76 18.55
N SER A 29 -22.58 20.82 19.86
CA SER A 29 -22.82 19.64 20.69
C SER A 29 -24.18 18.99 20.42
N ASP A 30 -25.13 19.71 19.83
CA ASP A 30 -26.46 19.21 19.47
C ASP A 30 -26.98 19.96 18.24
N THR A 31 -27.20 19.24 17.14
CA THR A 31 -27.62 19.84 15.87
C THR A 31 -29.11 20.25 15.86
N THR A 32 -29.90 19.89 16.87
CA THR A 32 -31.25 20.47 17.06
C THR A 32 -31.17 21.98 17.26
N LEU A 33 -30.11 22.49 17.88
CA LEU A 33 -29.85 23.92 18.10
C LEU A 33 -29.70 24.72 16.80
N ILE A 34 -29.32 24.04 15.72
CA ILE A 34 -29.19 24.62 14.38
C ILE A 34 -30.27 24.11 13.41
N GLY A 35 -31.24 23.35 13.93
CA GLY A 35 -32.38 22.80 13.19
C GLY A 35 -31.98 21.89 12.03
N CYS A 36 -30.93 21.08 12.21
CA CYS A 36 -30.41 20.15 11.19
C CYS A 36 -30.23 18.71 11.70
N ASN A 37 -30.86 18.36 12.83
CA ASN A 37 -30.73 17.04 13.44
C ASN A 37 -31.24 15.94 12.51
N ASP A 38 -30.38 14.94 12.24
CA ASP A 38 -30.70 13.78 11.41
C ASP A 38 -31.21 14.15 10.01
N MET A 39 -30.70 15.26 9.47
CA MET A 39 -31.13 15.80 8.18
C MET A 39 -29.98 16.11 7.23
N ILE A 40 -28.72 15.91 7.65
CA ILE A 40 -27.55 16.33 6.87
C ILE A 40 -27.23 15.23 5.86
N SER A 41 -27.31 15.57 4.57
CA SER A 41 -27.01 14.65 3.46
C SER A 41 -25.83 15.09 2.60
N SER A 42 -25.41 16.36 2.65
CA SER A 42 -24.17 16.81 2.00
C SER A 42 -23.46 17.92 2.75
N ILE A 43 -22.14 17.99 2.62
CA ILE A 43 -21.26 18.81 3.47
C ILE A 43 -20.19 19.49 2.62
N LYS A 44 -19.91 20.76 2.89
CA LYS A 44 -18.71 21.46 2.41
C LYS A 44 -17.87 21.87 3.61
N VAL A 45 -16.60 21.51 3.63
CA VAL A 45 -15.66 21.90 4.66
C VAL A 45 -14.62 22.81 4.03
N TYR A 46 -14.59 24.07 4.46
CA TYR A 46 -13.68 25.09 3.98
C TYR A 46 -12.55 25.31 5.00
N ARG A 47 -11.38 25.72 4.49
CA ARG A 47 -10.32 26.28 5.33
C ARG A 47 -10.74 27.67 5.77
N GLY A 48 -10.80 27.91 7.07
CA GLY A 48 -11.03 29.23 7.64
C GLY A 48 -9.73 30.03 7.79
N PRO A 49 -9.80 31.33 8.16
CA PRO A 49 -8.61 32.19 8.23
C PRO A 49 -7.57 31.74 9.27
N GLY A 50 -7.96 30.92 10.25
CA GLY A 50 -7.05 30.36 11.26
C GLY A 50 -6.48 28.97 10.92
N PHE A 51 -6.77 28.41 9.74
CA PHE A 51 -6.45 27.02 9.40
C PHE A 51 -4.94 26.72 9.42
N ASP A 52 -4.13 27.63 8.87
CA ASP A 52 -2.69 27.41 8.68
C ASP A 52 -1.92 27.27 10.01
N ALA A 53 -2.49 27.74 11.13
CA ALA A 53 -1.91 27.56 12.47
C ALA A 53 -2.12 26.16 13.06
N ALA A 54 -3.00 25.33 12.47
CA ALA A 54 -3.29 23.96 12.90
C ALA A 54 -3.87 23.12 11.74
N PRO A 55 -3.05 22.70 10.75
CA PRO A 55 -3.52 22.06 9.51
C PRO A 55 -4.17 20.67 9.73
N ASN A 56 -3.99 20.09 10.91
CA ASN A 56 -4.62 18.85 11.33
C ASN A 56 -6.05 19.04 11.88
N PHE A 57 -6.60 20.26 11.96
CA PHE A 57 -8.02 20.47 12.30
C PHE A 57 -8.95 19.81 11.26
N LYS A 58 -9.97 19.11 11.75
CA LYS A 58 -10.97 18.39 10.95
C LYS A 58 -12.38 18.66 11.49
N ALA A 59 -13.38 18.45 10.63
CA ALA A 59 -14.78 18.42 11.05
C ALA A 59 -15.16 16.96 11.35
N ILE A 60 -15.53 16.68 12.59
CA ILE A 60 -15.96 15.35 13.04
C ILE A 60 -17.47 15.39 13.24
N PHE A 61 -18.19 14.55 12.52
CA PHE A 61 -19.65 14.43 12.62
C PHE A 61 -19.98 13.15 13.36
N TYR A 62 -20.87 13.25 14.34
CA TYR A 62 -21.20 12.17 15.27
C TYR A 62 -22.68 11.81 15.13
N GLU A 63 -22.93 10.51 15.27
CA GLU A 63 -24.27 9.92 15.20
C GLU A 63 -25.17 10.38 16.36
N HIS A 64 -24.60 10.73 17.51
CA HIS A 64 -25.35 11.13 18.69
C HIS A 64 -24.96 12.52 19.18
N PRO A 65 -25.81 13.19 20.00
CA PRO A 65 -25.44 14.42 20.67
C PRO A 65 -24.20 14.27 21.55
N ASN A 66 -23.59 15.40 21.90
CA ASN A 66 -22.42 15.51 22.78
C ASN A 66 -21.19 14.72 22.30
N PHE A 67 -21.02 14.60 20.99
CA PHE A 67 -19.85 13.99 20.34
C PHE A 67 -19.68 12.49 20.65
N THR A 68 -20.80 11.76 20.65
CA THR A 68 -20.84 10.32 20.96
C THR A 68 -21.38 9.48 19.80
N GLY A 69 -21.29 8.16 19.90
CA GLY A 69 -21.73 7.23 18.86
C GLY A 69 -20.69 7.03 17.76
N ARG A 70 -21.13 6.53 16.60
CA ARG A 70 -20.27 6.43 15.41
C ARG A 70 -19.85 7.84 14.98
N ARG A 71 -18.76 7.94 14.20
CA ARG A 71 -18.27 9.23 13.70
C ARG A 71 -17.68 9.13 12.30
N ILE A 72 -17.79 10.22 11.54
CA ILE A 72 -17.01 10.48 10.34
C ILE A 72 -16.14 11.71 10.54
N VAL A 73 -14.88 11.60 10.14
CA VAL A 73 -13.88 12.67 10.19
C VAL A 73 -13.63 13.15 8.77
N LEU A 74 -14.01 14.39 8.50
CA LEU A 74 -13.93 15.03 7.19
C LEU A 74 -12.87 16.14 7.19
N SER A 75 -11.99 16.08 6.20
CA SER A 75 -11.03 17.13 5.87
C SER A 75 -11.71 18.29 5.14
N PRO A 76 -11.04 19.45 4.97
CA PRO A 76 -11.47 20.44 4.00
C PRO A 76 -11.71 19.79 2.63
N GLY A 77 -12.90 19.97 2.07
CA GLY A 77 -13.37 19.22 0.91
C GLY A 77 -14.87 19.37 0.69
N PHE A 78 -15.35 18.80 -0.42
CA PHE A 78 -16.74 18.85 -0.83
C PHE A 78 -17.32 17.43 -0.86
N TYR A 79 -18.34 17.21 -0.05
CA TYR A 79 -18.95 15.91 0.22
C TYR A 79 -20.39 15.95 -0.29
N PRO A 80 -20.63 15.72 -1.60
CA PRO A 80 -21.94 15.94 -2.22
C PRO A 80 -22.98 14.91 -1.79
N ASN A 81 -22.56 13.77 -1.23
CA ASN A 81 -23.47 12.78 -0.66
C ASN A 81 -22.72 12.01 0.42
N ILE A 82 -23.07 12.22 1.69
CA ILE A 82 -22.41 11.52 2.79
C ILE A 82 -23.05 10.15 3.12
N HIS A 83 -24.13 9.81 2.41
CA HIS A 83 -24.66 8.44 2.36
C HIS A 83 -23.70 7.48 1.65
N ASP A 84 -22.82 7.99 0.79
CA ASP A 84 -21.90 7.20 -0.06
C ASP A 84 -20.47 7.11 0.49
N ILE A 85 -20.17 7.81 1.59
CA ILE A 85 -18.90 7.72 2.33
C ILE A 85 -19.01 6.50 3.25
N PRO A 86 -17.93 5.75 3.58
CA PRO A 86 -18.05 4.54 4.38
C PRO A 86 -19.01 4.74 5.57
N TYR A 87 -19.99 3.83 5.67
CA TYR A 87 -21.00 3.71 6.73
C TYR A 87 -22.33 4.50 6.62
N SER A 88 -22.79 4.89 5.42
CA SER A 88 -24.15 5.44 5.21
C SER A 88 -24.53 6.49 6.25
N PHE A 89 -23.65 7.48 6.42
CA PHE A 89 -23.66 8.38 7.57
C PHE A 89 -24.60 9.59 7.39
N GLY A 90 -25.33 9.65 6.28
CA GLY A 90 -26.30 10.70 6.05
C GLY A 90 -27.54 10.52 6.92
N ASP A 91 -28.17 11.64 7.25
CA ASP A 91 -29.43 11.72 8.00
C ASP A 91 -29.41 11.05 9.39
N ILE A 92 -28.23 10.89 9.99
CA ILE A 92 -28.04 10.41 11.37
C ILE A 92 -27.12 11.32 12.20
N ILE A 93 -26.71 12.47 11.65
CA ILE A 93 -25.77 13.37 12.32
C ILE A 93 -26.51 14.19 13.38
N SER A 94 -26.07 14.04 14.62
CA SER A 94 -26.65 14.72 15.79
C SER A 94 -25.67 15.68 16.50
N SER A 95 -24.35 15.58 16.28
CA SER A 95 -23.37 16.59 16.75
C SER A 95 -22.13 16.73 15.85
N ILE A 96 -21.46 17.89 15.92
CA ILE A 96 -20.37 18.29 15.01
C ILE A 96 -19.24 18.92 15.82
N GLN A 97 -18.03 18.39 15.73
CA GLN A 97 -16.88 18.84 16.51
C GLN A 97 -15.73 19.27 15.62
N PHE A 98 -15.09 20.39 15.97
CA PHE A 98 -13.89 20.88 15.30
C PHE A 98 -12.67 20.66 16.20
N MET A 99 -11.81 19.71 15.83
CA MET A 99 -10.59 19.39 16.59
C MET A 99 -9.47 18.84 15.71
N PRO A 100 -8.21 18.80 16.20
CA PRO A 100 -7.14 18.08 15.53
C PRO A 100 -7.46 16.58 15.45
N SER A 101 -7.34 15.97 14.28
CA SER A 101 -7.45 14.52 14.11
C SER A 101 -6.48 14.01 13.04
N LEU A 102 -5.80 12.91 13.35
CA LEU A 102 -4.93 12.16 12.42
C LEU A 102 -5.71 11.10 11.63
N VAL A 103 -6.86 10.67 12.14
CA VAL A 103 -7.71 9.65 11.52
C VAL A 103 -8.70 10.33 10.56
N GLN A 104 -8.68 9.96 9.29
CA GLN A 104 -9.64 10.41 8.27
C GLN A 104 -10.61 9.26 7.93
N THR A 105 -11.92 9.57 7.89
CA THR A 105 -12.97 8.57 7.57
C THR A 105 -13.53 8.78 6.17
N GLY A 106 -13.51 10.00 5.65
CA GLY A 106 -13.82 10.31 4.26
C GLY A 106 -12.56 10.60 3.43
N PRO A 107 -12.64 10.55 2.10
CA PRO A 107 -11.50 10.90 1.25
C PRO A 107 -11.11 12.38 1.42
N ASP A 108 -9.80 12.66 1.39
CA ASP A 108 -9.26 14.03 1.26
C ASP A 108 -9.62 14.53 -0.15
N TYR A 109 -10.71 15.30 -0.27
CA TYR A 109 -11.22 15.73 -1.58
C TYR A 109 -10.40 16.84 -2.22
N GLY A 110 -9.43 17.44 -1.52
CA GLY A 110 -8.50 18.41 -2.10
C GLY A 110 -9.18 19.43 -3.02
N VAL A 111 -8.66 19.54 -4.24
CA VAL A 111 -9.28 20.29 -5.34
C VAL A 111 -10.09 19.36 -6.24
N VAL A 112 -11.28 19.82 -6.66
CA VAL A 112 -12.18 19.04 -7.51
C VAL A 112 -12.23 19.69 -8.90
N PRO A 113 -11.48 19.16 -9.88
CA PRO A 113 -11.47 19.70 -11.25
C PRO A 113 -12.78 19.42 -11.97
N ILE A 114 -13.31 18.22 -11.82
CA ILE A 114 -14.46 17.71 -12.55
C ILE A 114 -15.27 16.78 -11.64
N ILE A 115 -16.58 16.77 -11.84
CA ILE A 115 -17.54 15.89 -11.18
C ILE A 115 -17.99 14.89 -12.23
N VAL A 116 -17.79 13.60 -11.96
CA VAL A 116 -18.18 12.52 -12.85
C VAL A 116 -19.31 11.75 -12.19
N GLU A 117 -20.43 11.65 -12.90
CA GLU A 117 -21.61 10.91 -12.49
C GLU A 117 -21.75 9.68 -13.40
N LEU A 118 -21.77 8.50 -12.81
CA LEU A 118 -21.90 7.20 -13.49
C LEU A 118 -23.24 6.59 -13.12
N TYR A 119 -23.99 6.12 -14.10
CA TYR A 119 -25.36 5.65 -13.94
C TYR A 119 -25.47 4.21 -14.43
N GLN A 120 -26.16 3.37 -13.65
CA GLN A 120 -26.40 1.97 -14.00
C GLN A 120 -27.29 1.81 -15.23
N ASP A 121 -28.23 2.73 -15.44
CA ASP A 121 -29.12 2.70 -16.58
C ASP A 121 -28.73 3.73 -17.64
N ARG A 122 -29.35 3.61 -18.81
CA ARG A 122 -29.25 4.57 -19.91
C ARG A 122 -29.94 5.89 -19.54
N ASP A 123 -29.65 6.93 -20.32
CA ASP A 123 -30.30 8.24 -20.22
C ASP A 123 -30.18 8.90 -18.83
N LEU A 124 -29.09 8.62 -18.11
CA LEU A 124 -28.77 9.16 -16.78
C LEU A 124 -29.79 8.76 -15.69
N GLN A 125 -30.24 7.51 -15.72
CA GLN A 125 -31.20 6.94 -14.76
C GLN A 125 -30.60 5.84 -13.87
N GLY A 126 -31.38 5.35 -12.91
CA GLY A 126 -30.98 4.26 -12.02
C GLY A 126 -30.03 4.68 -10.90
N THR A 127 -29.37 3.68 -10.30
CA THR A 127 -28.36 3.90 -9.26
C THR A 127 -27.20 4.71 -9.83
N LYS A 128 -26.70 5.67 -9.05
CA LYS A 128 -25.65 6.60 -9.47
C LYS A 128 -24.46 6.53 -8.53
N GLY A 129 -23.25 6.41 -9.08
CA GLY A 129 -22.00 6.69 -8.37
C GLY A 129 -21.41 8.04 -8.76
N THR A 130 -20.74 8.71 -7.82
CA THR A 130 -20.08 10.00 -8.06
C THR A 130 -18.57 9.86 -7.86
N VAL A 131 -17.79 10.22 -8.89
CA VAL A 131 -16.33 10.21 -8.88
C VAL A 131 -15.83 11.66 -8.87
N LEU A 132 -15.07 12.00 -7.83
CA LEU A 132 -14.49 13.34 -7.61
C LEU A 132 -12.95 13.36 -7.62
N LYS A 133 -12.34 12.17 -7.60
CA LYS A 133 -10.90 11.91 -7.68
C LYS A 133 -10.71 10.57 -8.38
N ASP A 134 -9.46 10.19 -8.64
CA ASP A 134 -9.14 8.86 -9.12
C ASP A 134 -9.77 7.78 -8.23
N VAL A 135 -10.43 6.81 -8.86
CA VAL A 135 -10.97 5.62 -8.20
C VAL A 135 -10.40 4.40 -8.92
N SER A 136 -9.54 3.67 -8.21
CA SER A 136 -8.90 2.45 -8.72
C SER A 136 -9.84 1.25 -8.76
N ASP A 137 -10.92 1.25 -7.98
CA ASP A 137 -11.92 0.18 -8.04
C ASP A 137 -13.33 0.75 -7.83
N MET A 138 -14.22 0.58 -8.80
CA MET A 138 -15.60 1.08 -8.70
C MET A 138 -16.39 0.48 -7.54
N ARG A 139 -15.98 -0.68 -7.01
CA ARG A 139 -16.58 -1.26 -5.81
C ARG A 139 -16.39 -0.37 -4.58
N ASP A 140 -15.34 0.46 -4.56
CA ASP A 140 -15.08 1.42 -3.48
C ASP A 140 -16.13 2.52 -3.39
N ILE A 141 -16.89 2.74 -4.47
CA ILE A 141 -17.99 3.71 -4.54
C ILE A 141 -19.36 3.04 -4.76
N GLY A 142 -19.46 1.74 -4.47
CA GLY A 142 -20.72 1.00 -4.52
C GLY A 142 -21.25 0.72 -5.93
N LEU A 143 -20.40 0.73 -6.96
CA LEU A 143 -20.75 0.36 -8.32
C LEU A 143 -20.03 -0.94 -8.75
N ASP A 144 -20.75 -1.85 -9.42
CA ASP A 144 -20.28 -3.21 -9.73
C ASP A 144 -20.27 -3.56 -11.23
N ARG A 145 -19.51 -2.80 -12.04
CA ARG A 145 -19.33 -3.04 -13.49
C ARG A 145 -20.64 -2.95 -14.29
N THR A 146 -21.49 -2.01 -13.90
CA THR A 146 -22.79 -1.75 -14.48
C THR A 146 -22.90 -0.25 -14.75
N VAL A 147 -22.17 0.28 -15.75
CA VAL A 147 -22.29 1.70 -16.12
C VAL A 147 -22.79 1.82 -17.55
N SER A 148 -24.05 2.23 -17.71
CA SER A 148 -24.67 2.39 -19.04
C SER A 148 -24.78 3.84 -19.49
N SER A 149 -24.65 4.83 -18.60
CA SER A 149 -24.56 6.23 -18.98
C SER A 149 -23.69 7.08 -18.06
N ILE A 150 -23.13 8.15 -18.60
CA ILE A 150 -22.09 8.96 -17.97
C ILE A 150 -22.40 10.43 -18.15
N LYS A 151 -22.17 11.23 -17.11
CA LYS A 151 -22.15 12.69 -17.19
C LYS A 151 -20.90 13.22 -16.51
N ILE A 152 -20.18 14.10 -17.19
CA ILE A 152 -19.08 14.85 -16.61
C ILE A 152 -19.43 16.34 -16.59
N THR A 153 -19.19 16.99 -15.45
CA THR A 153 -19.49 18.41 -15.23
C THR A 153 -18.29 19.08 -14.59
N ARG A 154 -18.05 20.37 -14.89
CA ARG A 154 -16.99 21.12 -14.20
C ARG A 154 -17.14 21.05 -12.69
N GLY A 155 -16.02 20.83 -12.02
CA GLY A 155 -15.87 21.02 -10.60
C GLY A 155 -15.51 22.47 -10.27
N PRO A 156 -15.54 22.84 -8.98
CA PRO A 156 -15.21 24.19 -8.50
C PRO A 156 -13.76 24.62 -8.81
N ASN A 157 -12.86 23.66 -9.03
CA ASN A 157 -11.44 23.92 -9.33
C ASN A 157 -11.10 23.56 -10.78
N PHE A 158 -12.05 23.68 -11.72
CA PHE A 158 -11.81 23.30 -13.11
C PHE A 158 -10.60 24.04 -13.71
N PRO A 159 -9.60 23.30 -14.25
CA PRO A 159 -8.39 23.90 -14.81
C PRO A 159 -8.71 24.75 -16.06
N PRO A 160 -8.07 25.93 -16.23
CA PRO A 160 -8.27 26.79 -17.40
C PRO A 160 -7.88 26.14 -18.73
N THR A 161 -6.99 25.15 -18.67
CA THR A 161 -6.48 24.33 -19.78
C THR A 161 -7.39 23.13 -20.12
N GLY A 162 -8.39 22.82 -19.29
CA GLY A 162 -9.31 21.70 -19.47
C GLY A 162 -8.98 20.48 -18.61
N CYS A 163 -9.89 19.52 -18.57
CA CYS A 163 -9.75 18.32 -17.77
C CYS A 163 -10.23 17.10 -18.56
N ARG A 164 -9.55 15.98 -18.41
CA ARG A 164 -9.89 14.71 -19.04
C ARG A 164 -10.27 13.70 -17.97
N VAL A 165 -11.18 12.80 -18.30
CA VAL A 165 -11.56 11.66 -17.48
C VAL A 165 -11.30 10.42 -18.31
N ILE A 166 -10.48 9.52 -17.78
CA ILE A 166 -10.13 8.26 -18.43
C ILE A 166 -10.88 7.15 -17.71
N PHE A 167 -11.66 6.40 -18.46
CA PHE A 167 -12.43 5.25 -17.98
C PHE A 167 -11.73 3.97 -18.41
N PHE A 168 -11.65 3.01 -17.50
CA PHE A 168 -10.94 1.76 -17.72
C PHE A 168 -11.86 0.55 -17.52
N GLU A 169 -11.65 -0.45 -18.36
CA GLU A 169 -12.38 -1.72 -18.32
C GLU A 169 -12.06 -2.50 -17.04
N GLN A 170 -10.82 -2.45 -16.56
CA GLN A 170 -10.37 -3.21 -15.38
C GLN A 170 -10.08 -2.30 -14.19
N PRO A 171 -10.13 -2.83 -12.95
CA PRO A 171 -9.62 -2.12 -11.79
C PRO A 171 -8.16 -1.70 -11.97
N ASN A 172 -7.71 -0.76 -11.15
CA ASN A 172 -6.33 -0.29 -11.05
C ASN A 172 -5.78 0.37 -12.31
N PHE A 173 -6.67 0.99 -13.10
CA PHE A 173 -6.34 1.73 -14.33
C PHE A 173 -5.75 0.82 -15.42
N GLU A 174 -6.26 -0.41 -15.53
CA GLU A 174 -5.82 -1.39 -16.52
C GLU A 174 -6.89 -1.73 -17.58
N GLY A 175 -6.49 -2.48 -18.60
CA GLY A 175 -7.37 -2.94 -19.68
C GLY A 175 -7.61 -1.88 -20.75
N ALA A 176 -8.66 -2.07 -21.55
CA ALA A 176 -9.06 -1.06 -22.51
C ALA A 176 -9.45 0.24 -21.78
N SER A 177 -9.12 1.39 -22.39
CA SER A 177 -9.50 2.70 -21.84
C SER A 177 -10.10 3.62 -22.89
N PHE A 178 -10.99 4.53 -22.46
CA PHE A 178 -11.44 5.66 -23.27
C PHE A 178 -11.43 6.96 -22.48
N THR A 179 -11.37 8.08 -23.20
CA THR A 179 -11.20 9.40 -22.59
C THR A 179 -12.34 10.33 -22.97
N MET A 180 -12.96 10.95 -21.96
CA MET A 180 -13.86 12.09 -22.14
C MET A 180 -13.17 13.38 -21.67
N GLY A 181 -12.98 14.34 -22.57
CA GLY A 181 -12.40 15.64 -22.25
C GLY A 181 -13.44 16.75 -22.13
N LEU A 182 -13.32 17.59 -21.11
CA LEU A 182 -13.92 18.93 -21.07
C LEU A 182 -12.84 19.97 -21.39
N GLY A 183 -13.03 20.70 -22.47
CA GLY A 183 -12.20 21.84 -22.84
C GLY A 183 -12.53 23.11 -22.04
N ARG A 184 -11.69 24.14 -22.23
CA ARG A 184 -11.78 25.44 -21.55
C ARG A 184 -13.15 26.13 -21.64
N LEU A 185 -13.96 25.87 -22.66
CA LEU A 185 -15.28 26.49 -22.86
C LEU A 185 -16.46 25.54 -22.56
N GLU A 186 -16.20 24.26 -22.33
CA GLU A 186 -17.25 23.25 -22.12
C GLU A 186 -17.59 23.05 -20.64
N PHE A 187 -18.86 23.18 -20.27
CA PHE A 187 -19.30 23.07 -18.86
C PHE A 187 -19.71 21.65 -18.45
N GLN A 188 -20.21 20.86 -19.40
CA GLN A 188 -20.62 19.48 -19.18
C GLN A 188 -20.60 18.68 -20.49
N LYS A 189 -20.48 17.36 -20.37
CA LYS A 189 -20.66 16.38 -21.45
C LYS A 189 -21.35 15.14 -20.91
N TYR A 190 -21.98 14.39 -21.80
CA TYR A 190 -22.68 13.16 -21.44
C TYR A 190 -22.52 12.10 -22.52
N ILE A 191 -22.57 10.84 -22.09
CA ILE A 191 -22.83 9.66 -22.91
C ILE A 191 -24.13 9.08 -22.37
N LEU A 192 -25.21 9.19 -23.15
CA LEU A 192 -26.54 8.71 -22.72
C LEU A 192 -26.69 7.19 -22.82
N ASP A 193 -25.89 6.55 -23.68
CA ASP A 193 -25.88 5.11 -23.87
C ASP A 193 -24.46 4.65 -24.23
N LEU A 194 -23.77 4.02 -23.26
CA LEU A 194 -22.40 3.55 -23.41
C LEU A 194 -22.29 2.39 -24.43
N HIS A 195 -23.38 1.65 -24.68
CA HIS A 195 -23.38 0.57 -25.68
C HIS A 195 -23.23 1.08 -27.10
N THR A 196 -23.60 2.34 -27.34
CA THR A 196 -23.42 3.00 -28.64
C THR A 196 -22.01 3.57 -28.82
N HIS A 197 -21.16 3.55 -27.78
CA HIS A 197 -19.83 4.11 -27.85
C HIS A 197 -18.89 3.24 -28.72
N PRO A 198 -18.05 3.82 -29.61
CA PRO A 198 -17.29 3.06 -30.60
C PRO A 198 -16.36 1.99 -30.02
N GLN A 199 -15.86 2.19 -28.80
CA GLN A 199 -14.95 1.28 -28.13
C GLN A 199 -15.67 0.15 -27.35
N ARG A 200 -17.00 0.03 -27.48
CA ARG A 200 -17.87 -1.03 -26.94
C ARG A 200 -17.43 -1.55 -25.56
N PHE A 201 -17.48 -0.68 -24.55
CA PHE A 201 -17.18 -1.03 -23.16
C PHE A 201 -18.24 -1.93 -22.50
N GLY A 202 -19.41 -2.16 -23.13
CA GLY A 202 -20.36 -3.19 -22.72
C GLY A 202 -20.80 -3.14 -21.24
N ASP A 203 -21.01 -1.93 -20.72
CA ASP A 203 -21.28 -1.58 -19.31
C ASP A 203 -20.12 -1.73 -18.33
N VAL A 204 -18.94 -2.13 -18.80
CA VAL A 204 -17.79 -2.42 -17.96
C VAL A 204 -16.92 -1.17 -17.78
N ILE A 205 -17.18 -0.43 -16.70
CA ILE A 205 -16.21 0.53 -16.15
C ILE A 205 -15.85 0.04 -14.75
N SER A 206 -14.56 -0.20 -14.52
CA SER A 206 -14.06 -0.75 -13.26
C SER A 206 -13.08 0.19 -12.55
N SER A 207 -12.52 1.19 -13.24
CA SER A 207 -11.76 2.27 -12.61
C SER A 207 -11.82 3.55 -13.43
N VAL A 208 -11.60 4.69 -12.78
CA VAL A 208 -11.71 6.03 -13.37
C VAL A 208 -10.55 6.89 -12.91
N LYS A 209 -9.86 7.54 -13.85
CA LYS A 209 -8.79 8.50 -13.57
C LYS A 209 -9.22 9.90 -14.01
N ILE A 210 -9.04 10.88 -13.13
CA ILE A 210 -9.29 12.29 -13.40
C ILE A 210 -7.95 12.98 -13.67
N ALA A 211 -7.83 13.53 -14.87
CA ALA A 211 -6.60 14.08 -15.41
C ALA A 211 -6.78 15.55 -15.80
N PRO A 212 -6.60 16.50 -14.86
CA PRO A 212 -6.46 17.91 -15.19
C PRO A 212 -5.31 18.09 -16.18
N THR A 213 -5.52 18.91 -17.22
CA THR A 213 -4.42 19.29 -18.11
C THR A 213 -3.70 20.50 -17.55
N GLY A 214 -2.39 20.62 -17.77
CA GLY A 214 -1.61 21.74 -17.27
C GLY A 214 -0.28 21.90 -18.01
N ILE A 215 0.40 23.01 -17.71
CA ILE A 215 1.78 23.25 -18.11
C ILE A 215 2.62 23.23 -16.83
N PHE A 216 3.54 22.29 -16.74
CA PHE A 216 4.36 22.06 -15.55
C PHE A 216 5.82 22.42 -15.82
N ASN A 217 6.41 23.21 -14.93
CA ASN A 217 7.85 23.44 -14.94
C ASN A 217 8.53 22.43 -14.01
N VAL A 218 9.49 21.70 -14.54
CA VAL A 218 10.20 20.62 -13.85
C VAL A 218 11.68 20.99 -13.75
N LEU A 219 12.18 21.11 -12.52
CA LEU A 219 13.61 21.24 -12.26
C LEU A 219 14.22 19.84 -12.14
N VAL A 220 15.05 19.43 -13.08
CA VAL A 220 15.80 18.18 -13.05
C VAL A 220 17.16 18.44 -12.40
N VAL A 221 17.41 17.83 -11.25
CA VAL A 221 18.63 18.02 -10.46
C VAL A 221 19.52 16.79 -10.59
N VAL A 222 20.75 17.02 -11.05
CA VAL A 222 21.75 15.97 -11.32
C VAL A 222 22.89 16.07 -10.32
N GLY A 223 23.14 15.00 -9.57
CA GLY A 223 24.33 14.83 -8.72
C GLY A 223 25.36 13.89 -9.32
N ASP A 224 24.95 12.90 -10.12
CA ASP A 224 25.85 12.02 -10.85
C ASP A 224 25.55 12.10 -12.36
N THR A 225 26.54 12.52 -13.16
CA THR A 225 26.38 12.74 -14.60
C THR A 225 26.22 11.44 -15.42
N ARG A 226 26.35 10.26 -14.81
CA ARG A 226 26.07 8.97 -15.45
C ARG A 226 24.57 8.69 -15.59
N THR A 227 23.73 9.30 -14.76
CA THR A 227 22.28 9.09 -14.84
C THR A 227 21.73 9.46 -16.21
N VAL A 228 20.89 8.58 -16.77
CA VAL A 228 20.25 8.82 -18.07
C VAL A 228 18.85 9.45 -17.95
N GLU A 229 18.38 9.71 -16.73
CA GLU A 229 17.06 10.30 -16.48
C GLU A 229 16.83 11.65 -17.18
N PRO A 230 17.77 12.62 -17.22
CA PRO A 230 17.55 13.90 -17.90
C PRO A 230 17.23 13.73 -19.39
N ALA A 231 17.93 12.81 -20.07
CA ALA A 231 17.70 12.53 -21.49
C ALA A 231 16.34 11.85 -21.72
N ILE A 232 15.93 10.96 -20.82
CA ILE A 232 14.61 10.31 -20.86
C ILE A 232 13.49 11.35 -20.64
N LEU A 233 13.61 12.17 -19.60
CA LEU A 233 12.64 13.21 -19.25
C LEU A 233 12.47 14.23 -20.38
N ALA A 234 13.57 14.66 -21.02
CA ALA A 234 13.52 15.58 -22.16
C ALA A 234 12.70 15.04 -23.35
N GLY A 235 12.50 13.72 -23.44
CA GLY A 235 11.63 13.06 -24.40
C GLY A 235 10.14 13.15 -24.09
N PHE A 236 9.76 13.55 -22.87
CA PHE A 236 8.37 13.56 -22.37
C PHE A 236 7.78 14.96 -22.27
N LYS A 237 7.81 15.72 -23.37
CA LYS A 237 7.30 17.10 -23.42
C LYS A 237 5.78 17.21 -23.36
N ASP A 238 5.07 16.18 -23.82
CA ASP A 238 3.62 16.06 -23.72
C ASP A 238 3.29 14.63 -23.28
N ILE A 239 2.64 14.49 -22.12
CA ILE A 239 2.07 13.22 -21.66
C ILE A 239 0.62 13.47 -21.40
N ASP A 240 -0.24 12.89 -22.23
CA ASP A 240 -1.66 12.86 -21.95
C ASP A 240 -2.23 14.28 -21.71
N GLY A 241 -1.89 15.22 -22.60
CA GLY A 241 -2.37 16.60 -22.57
C GLY A 241 -1.71 17.49 -21.50
N ASN A 242 -0.81 16.95 -20.68
CA ASN A 242 0.07 17.72 -19.81
C ASN A 242 1.35 18.06 -20.54
N ARG A 243 1.73 19.33 -20.53
CA ARG A 243 2.99 19.81 -21.11
C ARG A 243 4.03 20.03 -20.04
N PHE A 244 5.27 19.64 -20.33
CA PHE A 244 6.39 19.72 -19.40
C PHE A 244 7.52 20.58 -19.96
N ASN A 245 7.92 21.58 -19.18
CA ASN A 245 9.09 22.40 -19.43
C ASN A 245 10.20 21.96 -18.47
N PHE A 246 11.29 21.41 -19.00
CA PHE A 246 12.39 20.93 -18.18
C PHE A 246 13.52 21.97 -18.13
N ASN A 247 14.00 22.25 -16.92
CA ASN A 247 15.29 22.88 -16.69
C ASN A 247 16.20 21.86 -15.99
N THR A 248 17.39 21.59 -16.53
CA THR A 248 18.32 20.61 -15.95
C THR A 248 19.53 21.34 -15.38
N VAL A 249 19.87 21.04 -14.12
CA VAL A 249 21.02 21.62 -13.43
C VAL A 249 21.86 20.52 -12.81
N VAL A 250 23.18 20.72 -12.78
CA VAL A 250 24.11 19.87 -12.03
C VAL A 250 24.43 20.57 -10.72
N ILE A 251 24.50 19.83 -9.62
CA ILE A 251 24.79 20.39 -8.29
C ILE A 251 26.06 19.82 -7.65
N ASN A 252 26.61 18.75 -8.21
CA ASN A 252 27.85 18.15 -7.76
C ASN A 252 29.04 18.72 -8.56
N PRO A 253 29.95 19.50 -7.95
CA PRO A 253 31.13 20.02 -8.62
C PRO A 253 32.30 19.02 -8.66
N ASN A 254 32.22 17.87 -7.98
CA ASN A 254 33.36 16.96 -7.82
C ASN A 254 33.50 16.00 -9.02
N PRO A 255 34.49 16.17 -9.91
CA PRO A 255 34.66 15.27 -11.05
C PRO A 255 35.07 13.84 -10.63
N GLY A 256 35.71 13.67 -9.47
CA GLY A 256 36.04 12.35 -8.92
C GLY A 256 34.84 11.57 -8.44
N ASN A 257 33.69 12.23 -8.34
CA ASN A 257 32.41 11.68 -7.95
C ASN A 257 31.35 11.87 -9.07
N TYR A 258 31.82 11.84 -10.33
CA TYR A 258 30.99 12.00 -11.53
C TYR A 258 30.20 13.32 -11.59
N GLY A 259 30.68 14.37 -10.93
CA GLY A 259 30.13 15.73 -11.00
C GLY A 259 30.64 16.55 -12.19
N ASN A 260 30.17 17.79 -12.30
CA ASN A 260 30.59 18.76 -13.31
C ASN A 260 31.17 20.02 -12.64
N PRO A 261 32.50 20.16 -12.49
CA PRO A 261 33.12 21.30 -11.80
C PRO A 261 32.80 22.65 -12.43
N ASP A 262 32.65 22.72 -13.75
CA ASP A 262 32.46 23.98 -14.48
C ASP A 262 30.99 24.40 -14.57
N GLY A 263 30.05 23.44 -14.40
CA GLY A 263 28.62 23.66 -14.56
C GLY A 263 27.79 23.46 -13.30
N ALA A 264 28.40 23.06 -12.18
CA ALA A 264 27.67 22.84 -10.94
C ALA A 264 27.22 24.16 -10.30
N ILE A 265 25.99 24.18 -9.81
CA ILE A 265 25.40 25.34 -9.12
C ILE A 265 24.85 24.94 -7.74
N SER A 266 24.63 25.92 -6.87
CA SER A 266 23.82 25.72 -5.65
C SER A 266 22.34 25.93 -5.97
N LEU A 267 21.44 25.11 -5.44
CA LEU A 267 20.01 25.33 -5.64
C LEU A 267 19.52 26.64 -5.01
N ASN A 268 20.25 27.21 -4.05
CA ASN A 268 19.95 28.54 -3.50
C ASN A 268 20.07 29.68 -4.52
N THR A 269 20.74 29.45 -5.67
CA THR A 269 20.82 30.47 -6.73
C THR A 269 19.59 30.47 -7.64
N LEU A 270 18.68 29.51 -7.47
CA LEU A 270 17.45 29.37 -8.25
C LEU A 270 16.25 29.89 -7.47
N ASP A 271 15.32 30.53 -8.17
CA ASP A 271 13.98 30.76 -7.63
C ASP A 271 13.13 29.49 -7.81
N LEU A 272 13.04 28.68 -6.76
CA LEU A 272 12.27 27.43 -6.80
C LEU A 272 10.76 27.66 -6.98
N SER A 273 10.26 28.88 -6.78
CA SER A 273 8.84 29.21 -7.00
C SER A 273 8.43 29.20 -8.48
N GLU A 274 9.40 29.20 -9.41
CA GLU A 274 9.15 29.05 -10.84
C GLU A 274 8.81 27.61 -11.25
N TYR A 275 9.00 26.63 -10.36
CA TYR A 275 8.81 25.21 -10.63
C TYR A 275 7.56 24.65 -9.96
N ASP A 276 6.99 23.60 -10.55
CA ASP A 276 5.93 22.80 -9.95
C ASP A 276 6.49 21.51 -9.33
N ILE A 277 7.53 20.97 -9.99
CA ILE A 277 8.14 19.67 -9.66
C ILE A 277 9.66 19.84 -9.59
N ILE A 278 10.28 19.27 -8.56
CA ILE A 278 11.73 19.02 -8.51
C ILE A 278 11.95 17.53 -8.67
N TRP A 279 12.84 17.15 -9.58
CA TRP A 279 13.20 15.78 -9.86
C TRP A 279 14.67 15.55 -9.52
N PHE A 280 14.92 14.95 -8.36
CA PHE A 280 16.25 14.45 -8.00
C PHE A 280 16.50 13.13 -8.74
N THR A 281 17.47 13.15 -9.65
CA THR A 281 17.94 11.95 -10.35
C THR A 281 18.74 11.05 -9.41
N TRP A 282 19.09 9.85 -9.90
CA TRP A 282 19.95 8.90 -9.20
C TRP A 282 21.18 9.60 -8.60
N ASN A 283 21.37 9.45 -7.30
CA ASN A 283 22.44 10.05 -6.50
C ASN A 283 22.49 11.59 -6.49
N ALA A 284 21.39 12.25 -6.84
CA ALA A 284 21.33 13.71 -6.79
C ALA A 284 21.44 14.29 -5.36
N PRO A 285 20.83 13.71 -4.31
CA PRO A 285 21.00 14.23 -2.96
C PRO A 285 22.42 14.06 -2.38
N GLY A 286 23.13 13.01 -2.79
CA GLY A 286 24.47 12.67 -2.33
C GLY A 286 24.96 11.34 -2.91
N HIS A 287 26.28 11.17 -2.90
CA HIS A 287 26.98 10.01 -3.46
C HIS A 287 28.37 9.87 -2.85
N ASP A 288 28.87 8.65 -2.63
CA ASP A 288 30.26 8.38 -2.21
C ASP A 288 30.73 9.26 -1.03
N LYS A 289 29.95 9.27 0.06
CA LYS A 289 30.17 10.03 1.31
C LYS A 289 30.08 11.56 1.17
N GLN A 290 29.64 12.06 0.03
CA GLN A 290 29.42 13.49 -0.19
C GLN A 290 27.92 13.80 -0.22
N TYR A 291 27.53 14.84 0.52
CA TYR A 291 26.18 15.34 0.56
C TYR A 291 26.09 16.65 -0.23
N PHE A 292 25.28 16.71 -1.28
CA PHE A 292 25.24 17.87 -2.19
C PHE A 292 24.20 18.91 -1.80
N LEU A 293 23.28 18.57 -0.88
CA LEU A 293 22.15 19.43 -0.52
C LEU A 293 22.35 20.20 0.79
N GLU A 294 23.51 20.12 1.44
CA GLU A 294 23.77 20.72 2.77
C GLU A 294 23.33 22.19 2.89
N THR A 295 23.55 23.00 1.86
CA THR A 295 23.17 24.40 1.87
C THR A 295 21.73 24.65 1.40
N SER A 296 21.08 23.66 0.79
CA SER A 296 19.81 23.81 0.06
C SER A 296 18.62 23.12 0.73
N GLU A 297 18.82 22.46 1.88
CA GLU A 297 17.77 21.71 2.58
C GLU A 297 16.54 22.56 2.91
N ALA A 298 16.77 23.77 3.44
CA ALA A 298 15.71 24.69 3.85
C ALA A 298 14.86 25.13 2.65
N VAL A 299 15.48 25.54 1.55
CA VAL A 299 14.77 26.01 0.34
C VAL A 299 13.98 24.88 -0.33
N ILE A 300 14.44 23.63 -0.26
CA ILE A 300 13.66 22.45 -0.72
C ILE A 300 12.45 22.21 0.18
N ARG A 301 12.62 22.27 1.50
CA ARG A 301 11.50 22.13 2.46
C ARG A 301 10.47 23.22 2.30
N ASP A 302 10.91 24.46 2.08
CA ASP A 302 10.03 25.61 1.84
C ASP A 302 9.24 25.42 0.54
N PHE A 303 9.90 24.95 -0.52
CA PHE A 303 9.24 24.60 -1.79
C PHE A 303 8.12 23.57 -1.59
N VAL A 304 8.38 22.47 -0.89
CA VAL A 304 7.35 21.45 -0.62
C VAL A 304 6.26 21.98 0.31
N THR A 305 6.64 22.72 1.36
CA THR A 305 5.68 23.34 2.29
C THR A 305 4.72 24.29 1.57
N ALA A 306 5.22 25.03 0.57
CA ALA A 306 4.45 25.94 -0.26
C ALA A 306 3.53 25.25 -1.27
N GLY A 307 3.71 23.95 -1.53
CA GLY A 307 2.87 23.16 -2.44
C GLY A 307 3.60 22.49 -3.59
N GLY A 308 4.93 22.63 -3.66
CA GLY A 308 5.77 21.95 -4.63
C GLY A 308 5.78 20.42 -4.45
N THR A 309 6.07 19.70 -5.52
CA THR A 309 6.19 18.23 -5.49
C THR A 309 7.63 17.81 -5.79
N VAL A 310 8.20 16.96 -4.96
CA VAL A 310 9.56 16.43 -5.14
C VAL A 310 9.49 14.96 -5.51
N TRP A 311 10.23 14.58 -6.54
CA TRP A 311 10.64 13.21 -6.82
C TRP A 311 12.09 13.00 -6.40
N ALA A 312 12.40 11.84 -5.83
CA ALA A 312 13.77 11.37 -5.71
C ALA A 312 13.90 9.92 -6.20
N SER A 313 14.81 9.73 -7.15
CA SER A 313 15.38 8.43 -7.50
C SER A 313 16.31 7.93 -6.38
N ALA A 314 16.96 6.78 -6.54
CA ALA A 314 17.80 6.25 -5.46
C ALA A 314 18.93 7.22 -5.07
N MET A 315 19.35 7.14 -3.82
CA MET A 315 20.49 7.88 -3.28
C MET A 315 21.33 6.95 -2.42
N ASP A 316 22.61 7.26 -2.30
CA ASP A 316 23.59 6.44 -1.58
C ASP A 316 23.33 6.41 -0.05
N ASP A 317 23.53 5.26 0.58
CA ASP A 317 23.38 5.04 2.02
C ASP A 317 24.54 5.59 2.86
N ASN A 318 25.69 5.83 2.21
CA ASN A 318 26.94 6.15 2.90
C ASN A 318 27.13 7.65 3.15
N VAL A 319 26.12 8.48 2.86
CA VAL A 319 26.12 9.92 3.10
C VAL A 319 25.85 10.20 4.59
N ASN A 320 26.86 9.97 5.42
CA ASN A 320 26.75 10.03 6.88
C ASN A 320 27.63 11.13 7.48
N GLU A 321 27.12 11.82 8.51
CA GLU A 321 27.89 12.68 9.39
C GLU A 321 27.83 12.13 10.82
N ASN A 322 28.99 11.87 11.44
CA ASN A 322 29.10 11.31 12.79
C ASN A 322 28.30 9.99 13.01
N GLY A 323 28.16 9.17 11.97
CA GLY A 323 27.40 7.91 12.02
C GLY A 323 25.88 8.08 11.90
N THR A 324 25.39 9.29 11.58
CA THR A 324 23.98 9.57 11.31
C THR A 324 23.79 9.87 9.82
N TRP A 325 22.78 9.26 9.22
CA TRP A 325 22.40 9.48 7.82
C TRP A 325 21.99 10.95 7.58
N ARG A 326 22.51 11.55 6.51
CA ARG A 326 22.17 12.92 6.08
C ARG A 326 21.07 12.88 5.02
N GLY A 327 20.01 13.64 5.26
CA GLY A 327 18.87 13.73 4.35
C GLY A 327 17.84 14.76 4.77
N ASN A 328 18.26 15.88 5.39
CA ASN A 328 17.30 16.85 5.91
C ASN A 328 16.60 17.66 4.80
N TRP A 329 16.81 17.39 3.51
CA TRP A 329 15.85 17.85 2.49
C TRP A 329 14.46 17.20 2.67
N LEU A 330 14.38 16.05 3.36
CA LEU A 330 13.17 15.45 3.95
C LEU A 330 13.01 15.90 5.42
N PRO A 331 11.80 15.92 6.00
CA PRO A 331 11.53 16.30 7.40
C PRO A 331 11.88 15.18 8.40
N VAL A 332 13.11 14.67 8.33
CA VAL A 332 13.60 13.47 9.04
C VAL A 332 13.56 13.57 10.56
N GLU A 333 13.61 14.79 11.10
CA GLU A 333 13.47 15.07 12.53
C GLU A 333 12.05 14.87 13.05
N THR A 334 11.05 15.00 12.18
CA THR A 334 9.63 14.81 12.53
C THR A 334 9.15 13.42 12.12
N HIS A 335 9.60 12.96 10.95
CA HIS A 335 9.26 11.67 10.37
C HIS A 335 10.56 10.93 10.05
N PRO A 336 11.11 10.17 11.02
CA PRO A 336 12.39 9.50 10.84
C PRO A 336 12.35 8.55 9.66
N ILE A 337 13.35 8.64 8.78
CA ILE A 337 13.59 7.73 7.68
C ILE A 337 15.09 7.73 7.40
N LYS A 338 15.61 6.62 6.90
CA LYS A 338 17.01 6.53 6.47
C LYS A 338 17.13 5.71 5.20
N VAL A 339 18.25 5.86 4.52
CA VAL A 339 18.64 4.98 3.41
C VAL A 339 19.56 3.89 3.94
N VAL A 340 19.44 2.69 3.38
CA VAL A 340 20.31 1.55 3.69
C VAL A 340 20.86 0.95 2.40
N GLY A 341 22.11 0.51 2.47
CA GLY A 341 22.81 -0.17 1.39
C GLY A 341 22.09 -1.43 0.96
N SER A 342 21.83 -1.59 -0.33
CA SER A 342 21.17 -2.81 -0.82
C SER A 342 21.50 -3.18 -2.26
N GLU A 343 21.67 -4.48 -2.51
CA GLU A 343 21.79 -5.02 -3.88
C GLU A 343 20.49 -4.86 -4.69
N ASP A 344 20.57 -5.04 -6.01
CA ASP A 344 19.41 -5.08 -6.91
C ASP A 344 18.35 -6.06 -6.33
N ALA A 345 17.09 -5.63 -6.20
CA ALA A 345 16.00 -6.48 -5.73
C ALA A 345 14.75 -6.35 -6.58
N ASN A 346 14.02 -7.47 -6.66
CA ASN A 346 12.68 -7.47 -7.20
C ASN A 346 11.78 -6.53 -6.38
N VAL A 347 10.76 -5.98 -7.02
CA VAL A 347 9.83 -5.01 -6.42
C VAL A 347 8.47 -5.66 -6.17
N THR A 348 7.86 -5.37 -5.01
CA THR A 348 6.44 -5.67 -4.76
C THR A 348 5.67 -4.37 -4.70
N ILE A 349 4.71 -4.20 -5.61
CA ILE A 349 3.80 -3.05 -5.59
C ILE A 349 2.76 -3.29 -4.50
N THR A 350 2.64 -2.33 -3.57
CA THR A 350 1.64 -2.42 -2.50
C THR A 350 0.24 -2.08 -3.01
N GLN A 351 -0.81 -2.36 -2.23
CA GLN A 351 -2.17 -1.92 -2.57
C GLN A 351 -2.26 -0.40 -2.78
N ALA A 352 -1.51 0.38 -2.00
CA ALA A 352 -1.47 1.84 -2.14
C ALA A 352 -0.77 2.29 -3.43
N GLY A 353 0.24 1.55 -3.91
CA GLY A 353 0.89 1.78 -5.20
C GLY A 353 0.04 1.34 -6.39
N ILE A 354 -0.68 0.21 -6.27
CA ILE A 354 -1.67 -0.23 -7.25
C ILE A 354 -2.75 0.86 -7.41
N ALA A 355 -3.29 1.35 -6.30
CA ALA A 355 -4.36 2.35 -6.30
C ALA A 355 -3.90 3.75 -6.74
N SER A 356 -2.60 4.05 -6.80
CA SER A 356 -2.10 5.35 -7.24
C SER A 356 -2.04 5.49 -8.77
N GLY A 357 -1.95 4.36 -9.47
CA GLY A 357 -1.70 4.30 -10.91
C GLY A 357 -0.26 4.57 -11.32
N LEU A 358 0.66 4.79 -10.38
CA LEU A 358 2.09 5.01 -10.65
C LEU A 358 2.72 3.84 -11.44
N PHE A 359 2.19 2.63 -11.28
CA PHE A 359 2.72 1.42 -11.92
C PHE A 359 1.86 0.90 -13.08
N SER A 360 0.72 1.53 -13.36
CA SER A 360 -0.21 1.07 -14.40
C SER A 360 -0.51 2.11 -15.48
N TYR A 361 -0.27 3.41 -15.23
CA TYR A 361 -0.67 4.46 -16.16
C TYR A 361 0.33 5.63 -16.25
N PRO A 362 0.63 6.15 -17.46
CA PRO A 362 0.07 5.75 -18.77
C PRO A 362 0.58 4.42 -19.31
N ASN A 363 1.61 3.82 -18.71
CA ASN A 363 2.16 2.54 -19.14
C ASN A 363 2.04 1.49 -18.03
N LYS A 364 1.74 0.25 -18.39
CA LYS A 364 1.86 -0.88 -17.45
C LYS A 364 3.34 -1.17 -17.20
N VAL A 365 3.75 -1.13 -15.93
CA VAL A 365 5.12 -1.40 -15.49
C VAL A 365 5.20 -2.84 -14.99
N ASP A 366 6.17 -3.60 -15.48
CA ASP A 366 6.52 -4.90 -14.91
C ASP A 366 7.50 -4.68 -13.74
N PRO A 367 7.10 -4.94 -12.48
CA PRO A 367 7.99 -4.74 -11.34
C PRO A 367 9.18 -5.71 -11.32
N ASN A 368 9.18 -6.79 -12.11
CA ASN A 368 10.27 -7.76 -12.16
C ASN A 368 11.43 -7.32 -13.05
N VAL A 369 11.24 -6.31 -13.90
CA VAL A 369 12.33 -5.76 -14.74
C VAL A 369 12.96 -4.54 -14.11
N LEU A 370 12.30 -3.90 -13.14
CA LEU A 370 12.83 -2.71 -12.48
C LEU A 370 14.10 -3.05 -11.72
N ILE A 371 15.09 -2.18 -11.88
CA ILE A 371 16.38 -2.31 -11.24
C ILE A 371 16.46 -1.24 -10.15
N THR A 372 16.71 -1.70 -8.93
CA THR A 372 16.72 -0.85 -7.74
C THR A 372 18.12 -0.68 -7.20
N ASP A 373 18.37 0.43 -6.52
CA ASP A 373 19.57 0.64 -5.72
C ASP A 373 19.20 0.71 -4.23
N ASP A 374 20.08 1.29 -3.42
CA ASP A 374 19.83 1.75 -2.06
C ASP A 374 18.43 2.33 -1.85
N HIS A 375 17.79 1.92 -0.75
CA HIS A 375 16.37 2.13 -0.51
C HIS A 375 16.11 2.68 0.88
N TRP A 376 14.86 3.10 1.12
CA TRP A 376 14.48 3.74 2.38
C TRP A 376 13.88 2.75 3.38
N VAL A 377 14.19 2.96 4.66
CA VAL A 377 13.64 2.21 5.78
C VAL A 377 13.07 3.17 6.81
N THR A 378 11.81 2.95 7.20
CA THR A 378 11.18 3.64 8.33
C THR A 378 10.05 2.83 8.95
N ASP A 379 9.89 3.00 10.27
CA ASP A 379 8.76 2.47 11.05
C ASP A 379 7.62 3.51 11.22
N ASP A 380 7.75 4.72 10.65
CA ASP A 380 6.73 5.77 10.75
C ASP A 380 5.56 5.49 9.79
N PRO A 381 4.33 5.28 10.31
CA PRO A 381 3.17 4.94 9.50
C PRO A 381 2.63 6.12 8.66
N ILE A 382 3.16 7.34 8.80
CA ILE A 382 2.72 8.48 7.97
C ILE A 382 3.12 8.32 6.49
N TYR A 383 4.18 7.54 6.23
CA TYR A 383 4.64 7.27 4.87
C TYR A 383 3.65 6.35 4.16
N ARG A 384 3.07 6.85 3.07
CA ARG A 384 2.27 6.01 2.18
C ARG A 384 3.23 5.18 1.32
N VAL A 385 3.46 3.95 1.72
CA VAL A 385 4.29 2.99 0.97
C VAL A 385 3.62 2.71 -0.36
N LEU A 386 4.33 2.87 -1.47
CA LEU A 386 3.84 2.60 -2.82
C LEU A 386 4.40 1.27 -3.34
N ALA A 387 5.66 0.98 -3.05
CA ALA A 387 6.27 -0.30 -3.34
C ALA A 387 7.34 -0.64 -2.30
N THR A 388 7.52 -1.93 -2.05
CA THR A 388 8.55 -2.46 -1.17
C THR A 388 9.58 -3.22 -1.98
N ARG A 389 10.77 -3.47 -1.42
CA ARG A 389 11.57 -4.61 -1.91
C ARG A 389 10.67 -5.83 -1.78
N ARG A 390 10.75 -6.74 -2.73
CA ARG A 390 10.02 -7.99 -2.68
C ARG A 390 10.56 -8.78 -1.50
N ALA A 391 9.92 -8.59 -0.36
CA ALA A 391 10.48 -8.98 0.90
C ALA A 391 10.72 -10.48 0.89
N VAL A 392 11.95 -10.87 1.22
CA VAL A 392 12.32 -12.26 1.29
C VAL A 392 11.82 -12.76 2.63
N ILE A 393 10.77 -13.58 2.60
CA ILE A 393 10.29 -14.27 3.79
C ILE A 393 11.32 -15.33 4.12
N ARG A 394 12.00 -15.16 5.25
CA ARG A 394 13.05 -16.07 5.71
C ARG A 394 12.40 -17.21 6.48
N VAL A 395 12.50 -18.42 5.94
CA VAL A 395 11.88 -19.63 6.47
C VAL A 395 12.95 -20.57 7.01
N LEU A 396 12.89 -20.85 8.31
CA LEU A 396 13.67 -21.93 8.92
C LEU A 396 12.87 -23.23 8.83
N ILE A 397 13.31 -24.17 7.99
CA ILE A 397 12.74 -25.51 7.90
C ILE A 397 13.42 -26.40 8.94
N VAL A 398 12.62 -26.97 9.84
CA VAL A 398 13.06 -27.87 10.89
C VAL A 398 12.62 -29.27 10.56
N VAL A 399 13.60 -30.17 10.40
CA VAL A 399 13.39 -31.57 10.02
C VAL A 399 13.78 -32.48 11.18
N GLY A 400 12.87 -33.36 11.61
CA GLY A 400 13.13 -34.37 12.65
C GLY A 400 13.03 -35.81 12.16
N ASP A 401 12.54 -36.05 10.94
CA ASP A 401 12.47 -37.38 10.35
C ASP A 401 13.00 -37.33 8.92
N ASN A 402 14.07 -38.06 8.64
CA ASN A 402 14.78 -38.01 7.36
C ASN A 402 14.03 -38.66 6.18
N ARG A 403 12.86 -39.26 6.44
CA ARG A 403 12.03 -39.85 5.38
C ARG A 403 11.18 -38.80 4.64
N THR A 404 10.91 -37.66 5.28
CA THR A 404 10.13 -36.57 4.66
C THR A 404 10.93 -35.82 3.58
N ARG A 405 10.28 -35.48 2.47
CA ARG A 405 10.85 -34.62 1.41
C ARG A 405 10.25 -33.22 1.39
N GLU A 406 9.47 -32.87 2.41
CA GLU A 406 8.80 -31.57 2.53
C GLU A 406 9.79 -30.39 2.42
N HIS A 407 10.96 -30.50 3.05
CA HIS A 407 12.00 -29.47 3.02
C HIS A 407 12.59 -29.22 1.62
N GLU A 408 12.72 -30.25 0.79
CA GLU A 408 13.17 -30.14 -0.61
C GLU A 408 12.09 -29.49 -1.49
N ILE A 409 10.83 -29.87 -1.27
CA ILE A 409 9.69 -29.29 -1.97
C ILE A 409 9.60 -27.79 -1.66
N LEU A 410 9.64 -27.41 -0.38
CA LEU A 410 9.58 -26.01 0.05
C LEU A 410 10.74 -25.19 -0.51
N SER A 411 11.97 -25.71 -0.41
CA SER A 411 13.17 -25.01 -0.90
C SER A 411 13.17 -24.77 -2.41
N SER A 412 12.33 -25.48 -3.18
CA SER A 412 12.13 -25.23 -4.61
C SER A 412 11.27 -24.00 -4.92
N PHE A 413 10.55 -23.45 -3.93
CA PHE A 413 9.64 -22.31 -4.08
C PHE A 413 10.26 -20.99 -3.62
N THR A 414 11.39 -20.63 -4.20
CA THR A 414 12.06 -19.34 -3.91
C THR A 414 11.22 -18.12 -4.33
N ILE A 415 10.26 -18.32 -5.25
CA ILE A 415 9.28 -17.33 -5.67
C ILE A 415 7.90 -17.98 -5.79
N LEU A 416 6.90 -17.48 -5.06
CA LEU A 416 5.53 -18.00 -5.10
C LEU A 416 4.48 -16.91 -4.90
N ALA A 417 3.53 -16.80 -5.84
CA ALA A 417 2.37 -15.90 -5.76
C ALA A 417 2.73 -14.44 -5.39
N GLY A 418 3.83 -13.93 -5.94
CA GLY A 418 4.31 -12.56 -5.66
C GLY A 418 5.26 -12.45 -4.46
N ASN A 419 5.37 -13.48 -3.62
CA ASN A 419 6.29 -13.51 -2.48
C ASN A 419 7.65 -14.11 -2.88
N ASN A 420 8.72 -13.66 -2.22
CA ASN A 420 10.05 -14.27 -2.28
C ASN A 420 10.29 -15.05 -0.99
N PHE A 421 11.00 -16.17 -1.07
CA PHE A 421 11.38 -16.97 0.08
C PHE A 421 12.86 -17.30 0.03
N SER A 422 13.49 -17.31 1.20
CA SER A 422 14.79 -17.95 1.42
C SER A 422 14.64 -18.99 2.51
N PHE A 423 15.32 -20.11 2.33
CA PHE A 423 15.16 -21.28 3.19
C PHE A 423 16.49 -21.67 3.80
N ASP A 424 16.50 -21.83 5.11
CA ASP A 424 17.53 -22.59 5.81
C ASP A 424 16.92 -23.88 6.32
N THR A 425 17.65 -24.99 6.22
CA THR A 425 17.18 -26.29 6.71
C THR A 425 18.09 -26.78 7.83
N VAL A 426 17.48 -27.21 8.93
CA VAL A 426 18.18 -27.80 10.07
C VAL A 426 17.57 -29.13 10.47
N MET A 427 18.43 -30.05 10.89
CA MET A 427 18.04 -31.37 11.37
C MET A 427 18.11 -31.38 12.90
N VAL A 428 17.04 -31.77 13.59
CA VAL A 428 16.97 -31.69 15.07
C VAL A 428 16.98 -33.04 15.78
N ASN A 429 16.74 -34.14 15.06
CA ASN A 429 16.70 -35.48 15.63
C ASN A 429 18.08 -36.17 15.56
N PRO A 430 18.74 -36.44 16.70
CA PRO A 430 20.04 -37.11 16.74
C PRO A 430 19.95 -38.65 16.67
N ASN A 431 18.78 -39.24 16.83
CA ASN A 431 18.63 -40.68 16.89
C ASN A 431 18.49 -41.29 15.48
N MET A 432 19.60 -41.81 14.94
CA MET A 432 19.61 -42.46 13.62
C MET A 432 18.77 -43.74 13.56
N GLU A 433 18.51 -44.42 14.68
CA GLU A 433 17.60 -45.58 14.74
C GLU A 433 16.12 -45.16 14.66
N ASN A 434 15.85 -43.89 14.96
CA ASN A 434 14.54 -43.25 14.87
C ASN A 434 14.50 -42.21 13.74
N PHE A 435 15.08 -42.56 12.58
CA PHE A 435 15.07 -41.74 11.37
C PHE A 435 15.70 -40.34 11.51
N GLY A 436 16.61 -40.17 12.48
CA GLY A 436 17.39 -38.95 12.67
C GLY A 436 18.52 -38.76 11.65
N HIS A 437 19.37 -37.77 11.90
CA HIS A 437 20.46 -37.38 11.00
C HIS A 437 21.79 -37.25 11.75
N GLU A 438 22.92 -37.54 11.08
CA GLU A 438 24.27 -37.46 11.69
C GLU A 438 24.68 -36.02 12.07
N LYS A 439 24.28 -35.05 11.25
CA LYS A 439 24.55 -33.62 11.47
C LYS A 439 23.31 -32.98 12.05
N ILE A 440 23.30 -32.79 13.37
CA ILE A 440 22.19 -32.16 14.09
C ILE A 440 22.51 -30.73 14.49
N THR A 441 21.46 -29.94 14.63
CA THR A 441 21.49 -28.58 15.16
C THR A 441 20.54 -28.50 16.33
N ARG A 442 21.02 -27.95 17.45
CA ARG A 442 20.13 -27.61 18.57
C ARG A 442 19.32 -26.39 18.17
N LEU A 443 18.00 -26.49 18.24
CA LEU A 443 17.16 -25.37 17.82
C LEU A 443 17.39 -24.13 18.70
N SER A 444 17.80 -24.34 19.97
CA SER A 444 18.17 -23.24 20.87
C SER A 444 19.46 -22.50 20.49
N SER A 445 20.29 -23.03 19.58
CA SER A 445 21.51 -22.36 19.12
C SER A 445 21.29 -21.45 17.91
N ILE A 446 20.08 -21.44 17.35
CA ILE A 446 19.72 -20.63 16.17
C ILE A 446 19.15 -19.30 16.64
N ASP A 447 19.64 -18.19 16.05
CA ASP A 447 19.04 -16.89 16.26
C ASP A 447 17.73 -16.76 15.47
N LEU A 448 16.61 -17.09 16.13
CA LEU A 448 15.28 -17.03 15.53
C LEU A 448 14.85 -15.61 15.11
N THR A 449 15.57 -14.55 15.51
CA THR A 449 15.27 -13.17 15.06
C THR A 449 15.64 -12.92 13.59
N GLN A 450 16.38 -13.84 12.98
CA GLN A 450 16.74 -13.83 11.57
C GLN A 450 15.67 -14.48 10.67
N TYR A 451 14.59 -15.00 11.24
CA TYR A 451 13.54 -15.66 10.47
C TYR A 451 12.19 -14.99 10.67
N ASP A 452 11.33 -15.15 9.69
CA ASP A 452 9.93 -14.72 9.74
C ASP A 452 9.00 -15.91 10.01
N VAL A 453 9.44 -17.09 9.58
CA VAL A 453 8.70 -18.35 9.66
C VAL A 453 9.58 -19.47 10.21
N ILE A 454 9.02 -20.28 11.09
CA ILE A 454 9.55 -21.61 11.42
C ILE A 454 8.60 -22.66 10.85
N TRP A 455 9.13 -23.58 10.05
CA TRP A 455 8.37 -24.64 9.40
C TRP A 455 8.78 -26.00 9.95
N PHE A 456 7.92 -26.59 10.76
CA PHE A 456 8.07 -27.94 11.28
C PHE A 456 7.52 -28.95 10.27
N THR A 457 8.41 -29.77 9.69
CA THR A 457 7.99 -30.85 8.78
C THR A 457 7.31 -31.98 9.54
N TRP A 458 6.80 -32.98 8.82
CA TRP A 458 6.28 -34.21 9.44
C TRP A 458 7.24 -34.75 10.51
N ASN A 459 6.70 -34.97 11.73
CA ASN A 459 7.40 -35.45 12.93
C ASN A 459 8.62 -34.64 13.41
N SER A 460 8.75 -33.38 13.00
CA SER A 460 9.94 -32.60 13.35
C SER A 460 10.05 -32.23 14.83
N THR A 461 8.92 -32.10 15.53
CA THR A 461 8.90 -31.75 16.96
C THR A 461 9.24 -32.96 17.85
N GLY A 462 8.94 -34.17 17.38
CA GLY A 462 9.15 -35.41 18.11
C GLY A 462 8.52 -36.60 17.38
N HIS A 463 9.03 -37.79 17.66
CA HIS A 463 8.61 -39.07 17.07
C HIS A 463 8.95 -40.22 17.99
N ASP A 464 8.10 -41.26 18.07
CA ASP A 464 8.36 -42.50 18.82
C ASP A 464 8.87 -42.26 20.25
N ARG A 465 8.13 -41.43 21.01
CA ARG A 465 8.41 -41.04 22.41
C ARG A 465 9.60 -40.12 22.64
N GLU A 466 10.26 -39.66 21.61
CA GLU A 466 11.32 -38.66 21.72
C GLU A 466 10.81 -37.26 21.37
N TYR A 467 11.28 -36.25 22.10
CA TYR A 467 10.94 -34.84 21.89
C TYR A 467 12.21 -34.06 21.53
N PHE A 468 12.31 -33.62 20.27
CA PHE A 468 13.57 -33.14 19.70
C PHE A 468 13.85 -31.67 19.98
N ILE A 469 12.82 -30.87 20.27
CA ILE A 469 12.91 -29.40 20.34
C ILE A 469 12.72 -28.83 21.76
N ALA A 470 12.91 -29.68 22.78
CA ALA A 470 12.71 -29.32 24.18
C ALA A 470 13.52 -28.10 24.64
N ASP A 471 14.69 -27.89 24.03
CA ASP A 471 15.61 -26.80 24.27
C ASP A 471 15.09 -25.44 23.75
N ALA A 472 14.07 -25.43 22.89
CA ALA A 472 13.59 -24.24 22.19
C ALA A 472 12.14 -23.82 22.50
N ASP A 473 11.40 -24.53 23.36
CA ASP A 473 9.98 -24.24 23.66
C ASP A 473 9.70 -22.76 23.97
N VAL A 474 10.48 -22.18 24.88
CA VAL A 474 10.32 -20.77 25.30
C VAL A 474 10.72 -19.82 24.17
N LEU A 475 11.74 -20.17 23.39
CA LEU A 475 12.22 -19.37 22.26
C LEU A 475 11.15 -19.29 21.16
N ILE A 476 10.50 -20.40 20.85
CA ILE A 476 9.42 -20.47 19.85
C ILE A 476 8.22 -19.64 20.32
N LYS A 477 7.80 -19.76 21.60
CA LYS A 477 6.71 -18.94 22.15
C LYS A 477 7.00 -17.44 22.07
N ASN A 478 8.24 -17.04 22.36
CA ASN A 478 8.68 -15.65 22.25
C ASN A 478 8.80 -15.17 20.80
N PHE A 479 9.22 -16.04 19.88
CA PHE A 479 9.26 -15.77 18.45
C PHE A 479 7.86 -15.45 17.91
N VAL A 480 6.88 -16.32 18.18
CA VAL A 480 5.49 -16.11 17.74
C VAL A 480 4.88 -14.88 18.41
N ALA A 481 5.10 -14.69 19.72
CA ALA A 481 4.57 -13.52 20.44
C ALA A 481 5.00 -12.18 19.81
N ARG A 482 6.20 -12.13 19.20
CA ARG A 482 6.77 -10.95 18.54
C ARG A 482 6.38 -10.77 17.08
N GLY A 483 5.59 -11.68 16.50
CA GLY A 483 5.10 -11.57 15.12
C GLY A 483 5.54 -12.68 14.19
N GLY A 484 6.37 -13.62 14.65
CA GLY A 484 6.76 -14.78 13.87
C GLY A 484 5.59 -15.73 13.59
N VAL A 485 5.69 -16.49 12.51
CA VAL A 485 4.69 -17.50 12.13
C VAL A 485 5.29 -18.89 12.24
N VAL A 486 4.58 -19.81 12.89
CA VAL A 486 4.96 -21.23 12.93
C VAL A 486 4.00 -22.03 12.07
N TRP A 487 4.53 -22.82 11.14
CA TRP A 487 3.81 -23.91 10.50
C TRP A 487 4.23 -25.24 11.13
N ALA A 488 3.28 -26.13 11.38
CA ALA A 488 3.56 -27.51 11.74
C ALA A 488 2.74 -28.51 10.92
N SER A 489 3.43 -29.40 10.21
CA SER A 489 2.84 -30.57 9.58
C SER A 489 2.46 -31.62 10.64
N ALA A 490 2.01 -32.81 10.25
CA ALA A 490 1.58 -33.79 11.24
C ALA A 490 2.72 -34.24 12.15
N MET A 491 2.37 -34.59 13.38
CA MET A 491 3.31 -35.08 14.39
C MET A 491 2.68 -36.25 15.15
N ASP A 492 3.50 -37.07 15.79
CA ASP A 492 3.05 -38.24 16.54
C ASP A 492 2.41 -37.87 17.91
N ASP A 493 1.46 -38.68 18.38
CA ASP A 493 0.69 -38.50 19.61
C ASP A 493 1.40 -39.07 20.83
N ASN A 494 2.48 -39.80 20.58
CA ASN A 494 3.21 -40.56 21.58
C ASN A 494 4.48 -39.88 22.08
N ILE A 495 4.70 -38.58 21.80
CA ILE A 495 5.81 -37.79 22.32
C ILE A 495 5.65 -37.66 23.86
N LEU A 496 6.40 -38.45 24.64
CA LEU A 496 6.16 -38.65 26.08
C LEU A 496 7.35 -38.23 26.96
N GLU A 497 7.04 -37.53 28.05
CA GLU A 497 7.71 -37.76 29.33
C GLU A 497 6.62 -37.93 30.41
N GLY A 498 6.66 -39.05 31.15
CA GLY A 498 5.83 -39.23 32.35
C GLY A 498 4.38 -39.72 32.17
N ARG A 499 3.58 -39.29 31.17
CA ARG A 499 2.22 -39.86 30.80
C ARG A 499 1.35 -39.09 29.75
N GLY A 500 1.87 -38.18 28.91
CA GLY A 500 1.07 -37.54 27.85
C GLY A 500 1.85 -36.71 26.82
N TRP A 501 1.19 -36.29 25.74
CA TRP A 501 1.75 -35.46 24.65
C TRP A 501 2.43 -34.20 25.18
N ARG A 502 3.68 -33.96 24.75
CA ARG A 502 4.47 -32.76 25.07
C ARG A 502 4.46 -31.77 23.90
N GLY A 503 3.60 -30.75 24.01
CA GLY A 503 3.48 -29.65 23.03
C GLY A 503 3.76 -28.27 23.59
N THR A 504 4.73 -28.17 24.50
CA THR A 504 5.05 -26.97 25.27
C THR A 504 5.62 -25.80 24.44
N TRP A 505 5.97 -26.06 23.17
CA TRP A 505 6.31 -25.05 22.15
C TRP A 505 5.09 -24.23 21.67
N MET A 506 3.87 -24.74 21.90
CA MET A 506 2.60 -24.00 21.80
C MET A 506 2.10 -23.61 23.20
N PRO A 507 1.29 -22.56 23.34
CA PRO A 507 0.70 -22.16 24.62
C PRO A 507 -0.50 -23.05 25.03
N ILE A 508 -0.32 -24.37 25.02
CA ILE A 508 -1.37 -25.38 25.29
C ILE A 508 -1.89 -25.32 26.73
N GLU A 509 -1.11 -24.75 27.64
CA GLU A 509 -1.47 -24.47 29.02
C GLU A 509 -2.55 -23.37 29.13
N ILE A 510 -2.65 -22.50 28.13
CA ILE A 510 -3.65 -21.42 28.05
C ILE A 510 -4.78 -21.80 27.09
N TYR A 511 -4.43 -22.39 25.95
CA TYR A 511 -5.37 -22.81 24.90
C TYR A 511 -5.24 -24.32 24.69
N PRO A 512 -6.01 -25.15 25.41
CA PRO A 512 -5.81 -26.60 25.39
C PRO A 512 -6.00 -27.22 24.01
N ALA A 513 -4.98 -27.93 23.55
CA ALA A 513 -4.98 -28.77 22.36
C ALA A 513 -4.08 -29.99 22.60
N ARG A 514 -4.35 -31.08 21.89
CA ARG A 514 -3.48 -32.27 21.89
C ARG A 514 -3.53 -32.97 20.54
N VAL A 515 -2.50 -33.76 20.27
CA VAL A 515 -2.48 -34.67 19.12
C VAL A 515 -3.14 -35.99 19.51
N ALA A 516 -3.80 -36.64 18.55
CA ALA A 516 -4.42 -37.93 18.73
C ALA A 516 -4.08 -38.87 17.58
N LYS A 517 -3.72 -40.12 17.91
CA LYS A 517 -3.60 -41.19 16.94
C LYS A 517 -4.88 -41.35 16.15
N SER A 518 -4.75 -41.28 14.84
CA SER A 518 -5.82 -41.51 13.89
C SER A 518 -5.36 -42.29 12.68
N LYS A 519 -6.33 -42.79 11.92
CA LYS A 519 -6.13 -43.27 10.56
C LYS A 519 -6.55 -42.17 9.58
N ASP A 520 -6.17 -42.32 8.32
CA ASP A 520 -6.64 -41.47 7.22
C ASP A 520 -8.18 -41.39 7.22
N SER A 521 -8.69 -40.17 7.09
CA SER A 521 -10.11 -39.90 6.86
C SER A 521 -10.22 -38.79 5.82
N GLY A 522 -11.28 -38.82 5.03
CA GLY A 522 -11.64 -37.66 4.22
C GLY A 522 -11.86 -36.42 5.11
N ILE A 523 -11.65 -35.25 4.52
CA ILE A 523 -11.78 -33.96 5.21
C ILE A 523 -12.97 -33.15 4.69
N LEU A 524 -13.44 -32.22 5.51
CA LEU A 524 -14.42 -31.18 5.17
C LEU A 524 -13.80 -29.81 5.43
N ILE A 525 -13.79 -28.95 4.41
CA ILE A 525 -13.33 -27.57 4.54
C ILE A 525 -14.37 -26.80 5.38
N THR A 526 -13.92 -26.04 6.37
CA THR A 526 -14.79 -25.16 7.16
C THR A 526 -15.04 -23.83 6.44
N ALA A 527 -15.96 -23.00 6.95
CA ALA A 527 -16.12 -21.64 6.45
C ALA A 527 -14.81 -20.83 6.47
N PHE A 528 -14.01 -20.97 7.54
CA PHE A 528 -12.72 -20.30 7.66
C PHE A 528 -11.72 -20.81 6.61
N GLY A 529 -11.62 -22.13 6.43
CA GLY A 529 -10.76 -22.72 5.40
C GLY A 529 -11.14 -22.30 3.98
N ASN A 530 -12.43 -22.10 3.72
CA ASN A 530 -12.90 -21.66 2.41
C ASN A 530 -12.48 -20.21 2.09
N THR A 531 -12.41 -19.34 3.10
CA THR A 531 -12.01 -17.94 2.94
C THR A 531 -10.52 -17.68 3.12
N SER A 532 -9.76 -18.64 3.68
CA SER A 532 -8.34 -18.43 3.99
C SER A 532 -7.42 -18.46 2.77
N GLY A 533 -7.88 -19.04 1.65
CA GLY A 533 -7.06 -19.28 0.47
C GLY A 533 -6.22 -20.56 0.52
N LEU A 534 -6.13 -21.25 1.67
CA LEU A 534 -5.31 -22.46 1.84
C LEU A 534 -5.68 -23.60 0.87
N PHE A 535 -6.95 -23.69 0.46
CA PHE A 535 -7.42 -24.72 -0.47
C PHE A 535 -7.62 -24.24 -1.91
N SER A 536 -7.30 -22.97 -2.20
CA SER A 536 -7.64 -22.35 -3.49
C SER A 536 -6.54 -21.49 -4.12
N SER A 537 -5.50 -21.10 -3.38
CA SER A 537 -4.47 -20.18 -3.88
C SER A 537 -3.05 -20.56 -3.42
N PRO A 538 -2.07 -20.67 -4.33
CA PRO A 538 -2.20 -20.48 -5.78
C PRO A 538 -2.90 -21.63 -6.52
N ASN A 539 -3.08 -22.78 -5.87
CA ASN A 539 -3.66 -23.96 -6.51
C ASN A 539 -5.04 -24.31 -5.95
N ARG A 540 -5.94 -24.77 -6.81
CA ARG A 540 -7.15 -25.44 -6.35
C ARG A 540 -6.80 -26.84 -5.85
N ILE A 541 -7.14 -27.15 -4.60
CA ILE A 541 -6.82 -28.44 -3.98
C ILE A 541 -7.95 -29.44 -4.17
N ASN A 542 -7.59 -30.65 -4.59
CA ASN A 542 -8.49 -31.81 -4.48
C ASN A 542 -8.41 -32.35 -3.05
N VAL A 543 -9.43 -32.09 -2.24
CA VAL A 543 -9.42 -32.50 -0.82
C VAL A 543 -9.43 -34.01 -0.62
N ASP A 544 -9.93 -34.77 -1.59
CA ASP A 544 -9.97 -36.23 -1.51
C ASP A 544 -8.60 -36.87 -1.82
N SER A 545 -7.62 -36.09 -2.33
CA SER A 545 -6.23 -36.56 -2.52
C SER A 545 -5.30 -36.20 -1.36
N ILE A 546 -5.80 -35.53 -0.32
CA ILE A 546 -5.00 -35.19 0.86
C ILE A 546 -4.89 -36.42 1.76
N ILE A 547 -3.65 -36.83 2.02
CA ILE A 547 -3.34 -37.87 2.99
C ILE A 547 -3.02 -37.19 4.32
N THR A 548 -3.73 -37.59 5.37
CA THR A 548 -3.60 -37.02 6.71
C THR A 548 -3.01 -38.04 7.66
N ASP A 549 -2.21 -37.59 8.61
CA ASP A 549 -1.77 -38.44 9.73
C ASP A 549 -2.55 -38.07 11.00
N GLN A 550 -1.90 -38.24 12.16
CA GLN A 550 -2.40 -37.85 13.45
C GLN A 550 -2.77 -36.37 13.51
N HIS A 551 -3.89 -36.11 14.16
CA HIS A 551 -4.61 -34.84 14.03
C HIS A 551 -4.80 -34.16 15.38
N TRP A 552 -5.36 -32.95 15.34
CA TRP A 552 -5.53 -32.09 16.49
C TRP A 552 -6.92 -32.21 17.10
N ILE A 553 -6.95 -32.41 18.42
CA ILE A 553 -8.15 -32.35 19.23
C ILE A 553 -8.09 -31.11 20.11
N THR A 554 -9.07 -30.22 19.94
CA THR A 554 -9.29 -29.05 20.79
C THR A 554 -10.75 -28.64 20.81
N ASN A 555 -11.22 -28.21 21.98
CA ASN A 555 -12.54 -27.59 22.16
C ASN A 555 -12.44 -26.08 22.43
N ASP A 556 -11.23 -25.53 22.38
CA ASP A 556 -11.00 -24.11 22.63
C ASP A 556 -11.38 -23.28 21.39
N ARG A 557 -12.16 -22.21 21.62
CA ARG A 557 -12.69 -21.35 20.56
C ARG A 557 -11.67 -20.35 20.02
N ALA A 558 -10.51 -20.21 20.66
CA ALA A 558 -9.40 -19.40 20.14
C ALA A 558 -8.80 -20.01 18.87
N TYR A 559 -8.96 -21.32 18.67
CA TYR A 559 -8.53 -21.99 17.44
C TYR A 559 -9.54 -21.79 16.32
N GLN A 560 -9.06 -21.27 15.19
CA GLN A 560 -9.77 -21.34 13.93
C GLN A 560 -9.43 -22.66 13.25
N ARG A 561 -10.43 -23.37 12.72
CA ARG A 561 -10.23 -24.68 12.08
C ARG A 561 -10.27 -24.49 10.56
N PHE A 562 -9.24 -24.91 9.83
CA PHE A 562 -9.25 -24.90 8.36
C PHE A 562 -10.11 -26.02 7.79
N ALA A 563 -9.96 -27.21 8.35
CA ALA A 563 -10.70 -28.40 7.96
C ALA A 563 -10.91 -29.32 9.16
N ILE A 564 -11.96 -30.12 9.07
CA ILE A 564 -12.31 -31.15 10.05
C ILE A 564 -12.37 -32.53 9.38
N ARG A 565 -12.21 -33.59 10.17
CA ARG A 565 -12.37 -34.96 9.69
C ARG A 565 -13.85 -35.29 9.45
N ARG A 566 -14.14 -36.08 8.41
CA ARG A 566 -15.50 -36.57 8.10
C ARG A 566 -16.03 -37.57 9.12
N ASP A 567 -15.16 -38.33 9.77
CA ASP A 567 -15.54 -39.44 10.65
C ASP A 567 -15.95 -38.98 12.06
N ASN A 568 -15.28 -37.96 12.61
CA ASN A 568 -15.48 -37.55 14.00
C ASN A 568 -15.52 -36.02 14.23
N ASN A 569 -15.40 -35.21 13.17
CA ASN A 569 -15.35 -33.73 13.22
C ASN A 569 -14.17 -33.13 13.99
N ASP A 570 -13.15 -33.91 14.34
CA ASP A 570 -11.92 -33.38 14.94
C ASP A 570 -11.12 -32.56 13.92
N SER A 571 -10.20 -31.71 14.39
CA SER A 571 -9.54 -30.74 13.53
C SER A 571 -8.35 -31.38 12.80
N VAL A 572 -8.32 -31.22 11.48
CA VAL A 572 -7.16 -31.61 10.64
C VAL A 572 -6.24 -30.42 10.43
N GLY A 573 -6.78 -29.21 10.37
CA GLY A 573 -5.99 -27.99 10.31
C GLY A 573 -6.50 -26.96 11.30
N ILE A 574 -5.58 -26.32 12.02
CA ILE A 574 -5.86 -25.31 13.04
C ILE A 574 -4.97 -24.08 12.88
N GLN A 575 -5.48 -22.93 13.32
CA GLN A 575 -4.74 -21.69 13.52
C GLN A 575 -5.02 -21.13 14.90
N LEU A 576 -3.98 -20.65 15.58
CA LEU A 576 -4.07 -19.89 16.82
C LEU A 576 -3.26 -18.60 16.70
N ARG A 577 -3.87 -17.47 17.06
CA ARG A 577 -3.14 -16.20 17.21
C ARG A 577 -2.48 -16.13 18.59
N TRP A 578 -1.20 -15.76 18.63
CA TRP A 578 -0.45 -15.62 19.88
C TRP A 578 0.44 -14.37 19.84
N GLY A 579 0.16 -13.40 20.72
CA GLY A 579 0.78 -12.08 20.65
C GLY A 579 0.53 -11.41 19.30
N ALA A 580 1.62 -11.04 18.61
CA ALA A 580 1.56 -10.44 17.27
C ALA A 580 1.59 -11.47 16.11
N GLY A 581 1.90 -12.74 16.39
CA GLY A 581 2.10 -13.79 15.38
C GLY A 581 1.06 -14.92 15.44
N PHE A 582 1.38 -16.03 14.77
CA PHE A 582 0.44 -17.15 14.57
C PHE A 582 1.13 -18.51 14.67
N TYR A 583 0.41 -19.46 15.27
CA TYR A 583 0.63 -20.89 15.09
C TYR A 583 -0.36 -21.42 14.05
N VAL A 584 0.14 -22.13 13.07
CA VAL A 584 -0.64 -22.79 12.02
C VAL A 584 -0.21 -24.25 11.99
N SER A 585 -1.17 -25.16 11.94
CA SER A 585 -0.85 -26.58 11.75
C SER A 585 -1.85 -27.25 10.85
N PHE A 586 -1.37 -28.22 10.08
CA PHE A 586 -2.18 -29.11 9.26
C PHE A 586 -1.62 -30.53 9.37
N ALA A 587 -2.47 -31.50 9.65
CA ALA A 587 -2.09 -32.90 9.86
C ALA A 587 -1.77 -33.63 8.54
N ILE A 588 -0.91 -33.04 7.71
CA ILE A 588 -0.47 -33.60 6.43
C ILE A 588 0.58 -34.70 6.65
N ASP A 589 0.39 -35.84 6.00
CA ASP A 589 1.36 -36.94 6.00
C ASP A 589 2.33 -36.77 4.83
N THR A 590 3.61 -36.60 5.13
CA THR A 590 4.68 -36.50 4.13
C THR A 590 5.82 -37.48 4.42
N ARG A 591 5.55 -38.60 5.10
CA ARG A 591 6.57 -39.55 5.59
C ARG A 591 7.41 -40.24 4.51
N ASP A 592 7.08 -40.06 3.24
CA ASP A 592 7.83 -40.60 2.10
C ASP A 592 7.69 -39.70 0.87
N VAL A 593 8.40 -40.07 -0.19
CA VAL A 593 8.47 -39.31 -1.45
C VAL A 593 7.11 -39.18 -2.11
N GLU A 594 6.33 -40.27 -2.20
CA GLU A 594 5.04 -40.28 -2.91
C GLU A 594 4.03 -39.37 -2.20
N ARG A 595 3.93 -39.50 -0.88
CA ARG A 595 3.07 -38.65 -0.05
C ARG A 595 3.48 -37.18 -0.08
N SER A 596 4.79 -36.91 -0.05
CA SER A 596 5.33 -35.55 -0.17
C SER A 596 4.95 -34.90 -1.50
N GLU A 597 5.06 -35.64 -2.61
CA GLU A 597 4.67 -35.13 -3.94
C GLU A 597 3.16 -34.92 -4.07
N LEU A 598 2.34 -35.81 -3.52
CA LEU A 598 0.88 -35.63 -3.45
C LEU A 598 0.50 -34.38 -2.62
N ALA A 599 1.26 -34.09 -1.57
CA ALA A 599 1.10 -32.92 -0.72
C ALA A 599 1.55 -31.59 -1.37
N ARG A 600 2.37 -31.63 -2.44
CA ARG A 600 3.00 -30.45 -3.05
C ARG A 600 2.06 -29.27 -3.29
N PRO A 601 0.85 -29.43 -3.88
CA PRO A 601 -0.04 -28.30 -4.11
C PRO A 601 -0.52 -27.64 -2.80
N LEU A 602 -0.76 -28.44 -1.77
CA LEU A 602 -1.17 -27.94 -0.45
C LEU A 602 0.01 -27.26 0.26
N LEU A 603 1.23 -27.79 0.15
CA LEU A 603 2.44 -27.15 0.67
C LEU A 603 2.71 -25.79 0.01
N GLN A 604 2.48 -25.66 -1.31
CA GLN A 604 2.52 -24.36 -2.00
C GLN A 604 1.48 -23.39 -1.44
N ASN A 605 0.22 -23.83 -1.32
CA ASN A 605 -0.83 -22.97 -0.78
C ASN A 605 -0.57 -22.57 0.68
N ALA A 606 -0.03 -23.50 1.48
CA ALA A 606 0.38 -23.26 2.84
C ALA A 606 1.48 -22.20 2.93
N LEU A 607 2.52 -22.31 2.09
CA LEU A 607 3.59 -21.32 1.98
C LEU A 607 3.06 -19.92 1.59
N ASN A 608 2.11 -19.87 0.64
CA ASN A 608 1.45 -18.62 0.26
C ASN A 608 0.55 -18.07 1.39
N TYR A 609 -0.13 -18.95 2.13
CA TYR A 609 -0.98 -18.56 3.24
C TYR A 609 -0.16 -17.95 4.39
N ILE A 610 0.93 -18.61 4.81
CA ILE A 610 1.79 -18.08 5.89
C ILE A 610 2.41 -16.73 5.49
N ALA A 611 2.71 -16.52 4.21
CA ALA A 611 3.22 -15.23 3.73
C ALA A 611 2.24 -14.09 4.01
N SER A 612 0.92 -14.35 3.92
CA SER A 612 -0.10 -13.37 4.26
C SER A 612 -0.17 -13.03 5.76
N LEU A 613 0.40 -13.87 6.62
CA LEU A 613 0.44 -13.70 8.07
C LEU A 613 1.71 -13.01 8.56
N VAL A 614 2.79 -13.03 7.76
CA VAL A 614 4.08 -12.43 8.12
C VAL A 614 3.97 -10.90 8.06
N LYS A 615 4.43 -10.23 9.13
CA LYS A 615 4.63 -8.78 9.14
C LYS A 615 6.05 -8.45 8.70
N LEU A 616 6.20 -8.17 7.41
CA LEU A 616 7.47 -7.75 6.84
C LEU A 616 7.84 -6.36 7.37
N LYS A 617 9.12 -6.17 7.73
CA LYS A 617 9.64 -4.84 8.09
C LYS A 617 9.62 -3.93 6.86
N GLY A 618 9.41 -2.64 7.09
CA GLY A 618 9.19 -1.64 6.06
C GLY A 618 10.43 -1.26 5.24
N GLU A 619 10.87 -2.16 4.37
CA GLU A 619 11.88 -1.88 3.34
C GLU A 619 11.19 -1.31 2.10
N TYR A 620 11.25 0.02 1.95
CA TYR A 620 10.51 0.76 0.95
C TYR A 620 11.41 1.10 -0.23
N VAL A 621 11.10 0.54 -1.40
CA VAL A 621 11.66 1.05 -2.66
C VAL A 621 10.88 2.25 -3.17
N SER A 622 9.68 2.53 -2.66
CA SER A 622 8.91 3.70 -3.06
C SER A 622 7.91 4.13 -1.98
N PHE A 623 7.85 5.42 -1.69
CA PHE A 623 6.86 6.00 -0.80
C PHE A 623 6.37 7.36 -1.30
N GLN A 624 5.26 7.81 -0.70
CA GLN A 624 4.79 9.19 -0.74
C GLN A 624 4.65 9.73 0.68
N LEU A 625 5.15 10.94 0.91
CA LEU A 625 4.94 11.72 2.13
C LEU A 625 4.27 13.04 1.76
N LYS A 626 3.11 13.33 2.36
CA LYS A 626 2.48 14.66 2.29
C LYS A 626 3.12 15.56 3.35
N TRP A 627 3.65 16.71 2.94
CA TRP A 627 4.31 17.65 3.86
C TRP A 627 3.91 19.09 3.52
N GLY A 628 3.45 19.83 4.53
CA GLY A 628 2.82 21.13 4.32
C GLY A 628 1.68 21.02 3.29
N LYS A 629 1.76 21.80 2.20
CA LYS A 629 0.82 21.71 1.08
C LYS A 629 1.25 20.72 0.00
N GLY A 630 2.52 20.36 -0.09
CA GLY A 630 3.11 19.57 -1.18
C GLY A 630 3.37 18.11 -0.83
N HIS A 631 4.24 17.49 -1.63
CA HIS A 631 4.54 16.06 -1.54
C HIS A 631 6.01 15.76 -1.80
N TYR A 632 6.53 14.78 -1.06
CA TYR A 632 7.70 14.00 -1.45
C TYR A 632 7.24 12.66 -1.99
N VAL A 633 7.83 12.22 -3.09
CA VAL A 633 7.61 10.90 -3.70
C VAL A 633 8.97 10.34 -4.05
N THR A 634 9.18 9.05 -3.81
CA THR A 634 10.46 8.41 -4.13
C THR A 634 10.27 7.12 -4.88
N PHE A 635 11.30 6.73 -5.62
CA PHE A 635 11.51 5.35 -6.03
C PHE A 635 13.01 5.06 -5.99
N ALA A 636 13.44 3.90 -5.50
CA ALA A 636 14.84 3.50 -5.37
C ALA A 636 15.39 3.09 -6.74
N LEU A 637 15.20 3.93 -7.75
CA LEU A 637 15.49 3.64 -9.14
C LEU A 637 16.98 3.74 -9.39
N ASP A 638 17.56 2.70 -9.98
CA ASP A 638 18.88 2.78 -10.58
C ASP A 638 18.76 3.10 -12.07
N SER A 639 19.36 4.22 -12.48
CA SER A 639 19.39 4.70 -13.86
C SER A 639 20.79 5.07 -14.32
N ARG A 640 21.84 4.48 -13.71
CA ARG A 640 23.24 4.87 -13.94
C ARG A 640 23.78 4.55 -15.34
N ASP A 641 23.05 3.79 -16.14
CA ASP A 641 23.44 3.44 -17.50
C ASP A 641 22.23 3.36 -18.47
N PRO A 642 22.47 3.39 -19.79
CA PRO A 642 21.40 3.37 -20.78
C PRO A 642 20.49 2.13 -20.73
N ALA A 643 21.01 0.96 -20.39
CA ALA A 643 20.21 -0.27 -20.34
C ALA A 643 19.24 -0.22 -19.15
N ARG A 644 19.73 0.15 -17.96
CA ARG A 644 18.90 0.39 -16.77
C ARG A 644 17.84 1.47 -17.05
N GLY A 645 18.23 2.57 -17.69
CA GLY A 645 17.30 3.64 -18.06
C GLY A 645 16.22 3.26 -19.08
N GLN A 646 16.53 2.42 -20.08
CA GLN A 646 15.50 1.95 -21.02
C GLN A 646 14.44 1.11 -20.32
N VAL A 647 14.85 0.25 -19.38
CA VAL A 647 13.93 -0.56 -18.60
C VAL A 647 13.09 0.32 -17.65
N ALA A 648 13.69 1.36 -17.08
CA ALA A 648 13.03 2.31 -16.20
C ALA A 648 12.08 3.29 -16.91
N LYS A 649 12.22 3.47 -18.23
CA LYS A 649 11.52 4.51 -19.00
C LYS A 649 10.00 4.55 -18.78
N PRO A 650 9.26 3.42 -18.77
CA PRO A 650 7.82 3.44 -18.48
C PRO A 650 7.50 3.97 -17.08
N LEU A 651 8.29 3.57 -16.06
CA LEU A 651 8.12 4.05 -14.69
C LEU A 651 8.42 5.55 -14.59
N ILE A 652 9.48 6.05 -15.25
CA ILE A 652 9.82 7.49 -15.27
C ILE A 652 8.66 8.29 -15.88
N GLN A 653 8.07 7.82 -16.99
CA GLN A 653 6.92 8.48 -17.60
C GLN A 653 5.69 8.50 -16.68
N ASN A 654 5.40 7.37 -16.03
CA ASN A 654 4.30 7.27 -15.08
C ASN A 654 4.51 8.14 -13.85
N ALA A 655 5.73 8.17 -13.32
CA ALA A 655 6.12 9.04 -12.21
C ALA A 655 5.89 10.50 -12.59
N LEU A 656 6.37 10.95 -13.75
CA LEU A 656 6.14 12.32 -14.21
C LEU A 656 4.65 12.66 -14.29
N TYR A 657 3.83 11.76 -14.83
CA TYR A 657 2.38 11.92 -14.90
C TYR A 657 1.72 11.95 -13.51
N TYR A 658 2.14 11.07 -12.60
CA TYR A 658 1.67 11.00 -11.23
C TYR A 658 1.97 12.29 -10.46
N LEU A 659 3.20 12.79 -10.57
CA LEU A 659 3.66 14.03 -9.94
C LEU A 659 2.92 15.24 -10.50
N ALA A 660 2.61 15.28 -11.81
CA ALA A 660 1.77 16.32 -12.39
C ALA A 660 0.38 16.35 -11.75
N GLY A 661 -0.22 15.17 -11.50
CA GLY A 661 -1.49 15.05 -10.79
C GLY A 661 -1.44 15.57 -9.36
N LEU A 662 -0.34 15.32 -8.63
CA LEU A 662 -0.12 15.88 -7.29
C LEU A 662 0.12 17.39 -7.33
N ALA A 663 1.04 17.85 -8.18
CA ALA A 663 1.41 19.25 -8.32
C ALA A 663 0.23 20.11 -8.78
N TRP A 664 -0.66 19.59 -9.63
CA TRP A 664 -1.89 20.29 -9.99
C TRP A 664 -2.77 20.61 -8.76
N GLN A 665 -2.76 19.73 -7.76
CA GLN A 665 -3.57 19.90 -6.55
C GLN A 665 -2.98 20.90 -5.55
N THR A 666 -1.67 21.14 -5.63
CA THR A 666 -0.92 21.76 -4.54
C THR A 666 -0.09 22.97 -4.97
N SER A 667 0.41 22.98 -6.20
CA SER A 667 1.30 24.03 -6.72
C SER A 667 0.57 25.38 -6.78
N PRO A 668 1.14 26.44 -6.20
CA PRO A 668 0.63 27.80 -6.35
C PRO A 668 0.49 28.23 -7.81
N ARG A 669 1.39 27.78 -8.70
CA ARG A 669 1.34 28.11 -10.13
C ARG A 669 0.13 27.49 -10.83
N GLN A 670 -0.28 26.28 -10.43
CA GLN A 670 -1.46 25.62 -10.98
C GLN A 670 -2.76 26.18 -10.39
N LEU A 671 -2.78 26.50 -9.10
CA LEU A 671 -3.97 27.00 -8.40
C LEU A 671 -4.25 28.50 -8.62
N HIS A 672 -3.20 29.31 -8.85
CA HIS A 672 -3.30 30.78 -8.98
C HIS A 672 -2.80 31.34 -10.31
N GLY A 673 -1.93 30.61 -11.03
CA GLY A 673 -1.10 31.16 -12.12
C GLY A 673 -1.83 31.50 -13.42
N PHE A 674 -2.96 30.87 -13.74
CA PHE A 674 -3.70 31.21 -14.97
C PHE A 674 -4.65 32.41 -14.83
N ARG A 675 -4.79 33.01 -13.64
CA ARG A 675 -5.42 34.34 -13.51
C ARG A 675 -4.49 35.51 -13.89
N ARG A 676 -3.21 35.23 -14.16
CA ARG A 676 -2.18 36.23 -14.53
C ARG A 676 -1.77 36.18 -16.01
N GLU A 677 -2.54 35.54 -16.89
CA GLU A 677 -2.49 35.94 -18.31
C GLU A 677 -3.05 37.36 -18.39
N VAL A 678 -2.13 38.30 -18.52
CA VAL A 678 -2.34 39.73 -18.65
C VAL A 678 -3.46 39.98 -19.64
N MET A 679 -4.51 40.69 -19.22
CA MET A 679 -5.36 41.44 -20.14
C MET A 679 -4.49 42.51 -20.82
N THR A 680 -3.65 42.12 -21.77
CA THR A 680 -3.19 43.04 -22.82
C THR A 680 -4.31 43.10 -23.84
N HIS A 681 -5.44 43.72 -23.46
CA HIS A 681 -6.26 44.38 -24.46
C HIS A 681 -5.57 45.71 -24.72
N SER A 682 -4.89 45.78 -25.87
CA SER A 682 -4.61 47.04 -26.54
C SER A 682 -5.96 47.75 -26.73
N MET A 683 -6.25 48.72 -25.88
CA MET A 683 -7.16 49.80 -26.24
C MET A 683 -6.37 50.72 -27.17
N GLU A 684 -6.49 50.48 -28.46
CA GLU A 684 -6.43 51.56 -29.43
C GLU A 684 -7.87 52.03 -29.67
N TYR A 685 -8.00 53.36 -29.74
CA TYR A 685 -9.20 54.19 -29.61
C TYR A 685 -10.45 53.76 -30.36
#